data_AF-D1AE10-F1
#
_entry.id   AF-D1AE10-F1
#
_cell.length_a   1.000
_cell.length_b   1.000
_cell.length_c   1.000
_cell.angle_alpha   90.00
_cell.angle_beta   90.00
_cell.angle_gamma   90.00
#
_symmetry.space_group_name_H-M   'P 1'
#
loop_
_entity.id
_entity.type
_entity.pdbx_description
1 polymer ?
#
loop_
_entity_poly.entity_id
_entity_poly.type
_entity_poly.pdbx_seq_one_letter_code
_entity_poly.pdbx_strand_id
1 'polypeptide(L)'
;MELERRAVFGWPATAAGYAPCDNGLVVHYDGSDQGLAGKSHQACRQYWKNTRKFHMNSRGWADIGYCVDEQTEILTTGGWRTFREIEPGDIALTLDHRTGMSQWQPVEEVYLFPAMPREMIRMQGRRHSSLTTPGHRWPVERPAGAGRGRERAWATTQTLTSHDLIPVAAECADIPAEPKWSDALVEALAWFWAPEQVDPEDSGRIPGAAVTVRRREGAEAARLRAALRALFGAPAQALPHGDDAPAWREVPAEGGTVVFGLSAAAGRLLLEHAPHRVVRHDFLQALTRAQLELFLQVSLRAGGRAAQRRFTRREEAEAFQFAAILAGRATSIQRPRPGEWVVRLRQETHVTPRRTGDFGITTERYDGHIWCVRTPNGTWLARRAGTVYFTGNSFAVCPHGIVMEGRGWQRVQAAQPGGNSTWTSVTFMSGPSEAPTRAQINAFKQLRAWLRGKGLKAGIRGHRDFISTSCPGEKLYALVKNGGLAGPPEQRPEEEDDVPIRTSLGKNKDQELAWGKWTRITWDVEHADPEGAHADGNYPGYVAPETSWADFHATVRVEGLQPGDEYQLRYEVHDWKDGKSTGKPWTEIHADHPATKGVQFVTGSCSKKLKKGQHAYVAIAVFPVGDTTGRPVPKAVSGRWTIRQDRA
;
A
#
# COMPACT_ATOMS: atom_id res chain seq x y z
N MET A 1 10.42 21.65 -13.57
CA MET A 1 10.97 20.32 -13.26
C MET A 1 9.88 19.31 -13.46
N GLU A 2 10.08 18.41 -14.39
CA GLU A 2 9.20 17.28 -14.62
C GLU A 2 9.70 16.07 -13.83
N LEU A 3 8.84 15.45 -13.01
CA LEU A 3 9.21 14.40 -12.06
C LEU A 3 8.19 13.26 -12.10
N GLU A 4 8.58 12.19 -12.78
CA GLU A 4 7.94 10.89 -12.72
C GLU A 4 8.26 10.19 -11.40
N ARG A 5 7.33 10.35 -10.47
CA ARG A 5 7.29 9.57 -9.23
C ARG A 5 6.95 8.12 -9.51
N ARG A 6 7.21 7.24 -8.54
CA ARG A 6 7.14 5.77 -8.73
C ARG A 6 5.81 5.22 -9.21
N ALA A 7 4.71 5.91 -8.90
CA ALA A 7 3.39 5.61 -9.43
C ALA A 7 3.37 5.52 -10.98
N VAL A 8 4.11 6.39 -11.69
CA VAL A 8 4.19 6.42 -13.17
C VAL A 8 4.75 5.11 -13.75
N PHE A 9 5.54 4.37 -12.98
CA PHE A 9 6.11 3.10 -13.41
C PHE A 9 5.32 1.87 -12.94
N GLY A 10 4.25 2.07 -12.16
CA GLY A 10 3.59 1.00 -11.41
C GLY A 10 4.51 0.42 -10.33
N TRP A 11 5.34 1.26 -9.71
CA TRP A 11 6.31 0.83 -8.70
C TRP A 11 5.85 1.18 -7.29
N PRO A 12 6.12 0.30 -6.31
CA PRO A 12 5.79 0.54 -4.91
C PRO A 12 6.60 1.69 -4.36
N ALA A 13 6.40 1.99 -3.07
CA ALA A 13 7.46 2.59 -2.27
C ALA A 13 8.69 1.63 -2.15
N THR A 14 9.50 1.55 -3.21
CA THR A 14 10.98 1.62 -3.20
C THR A 14 11.70 1.27 -1.89
N ALA A 15 12.45 0.18 -1.71
CA ALA A 15 12.74 -0.30 -0.33
C ALA A 15 14.14 -0.01 0.34
N ALA A 16 14.79 1.16 0.15
CA ALA A 16 16.12 1.45 0.76
C ALA A 16 16.12 2.48 1.91
N GLY A 17 17.22 2.56 2.69
CA GLY A 17 17.33 3.25 4.01
C GLY A 17 17.08 4.76 4.01
N TYR A 18 16.80 5.37 5.17
CA TYR A 18 16.98 6.82 5.36
C TYR A 18 18.45 7.13 5.66
N ALA A 19 18.99 8.20 5.09
CA ALA A 19 20.25 8.82 5.48
C ALA A 19 20.26 10.28 5.04
N PRO A 20 20.97 11.21 5.72
CA PRO A 20 20.88 12.65 5.41
C PRO A 20 21.13 12.96 3.93
N CYS A 21 22.16 12.36 3.33
CA CYS A 21 22.49 12.46 1.91
C CYS A 21 22.48 13.89 1.35
N ASP A 22 22.88 14.84 2.20
CA ASP A 22 22.64 16.27 2.08
C ASP A 22 23.85 17.05 1.53
N ASN A 23 25.05 16.47 1.48
CA ASN A 23 26.27 17.18 1.06
C ASN A 23 26.28 17.60 -0.42
N GLY A 24 25.40 17.02 -1.22
CA GLY A 24 25.27 17.31 -2.64
C GLY A 24 24.80 16.11 -3.44
N LEU A 25 24.97 16.19 -4.76
CA LEU A 25 24.63 15.12 -5.68
C LEU A 25 25.88 14.40 -6.19
N VAL A 26 25.84 13.07 -6.22
CA VAL A 26 26.80 12.25 -6.97
C VAL A 26 26.18 11.87 -8.30
N VAL A 27 26.84 12.19 -9.40
CA VAL A 27 26.39 11.78 -10.73
C VAL A 27 26.95 10.41 -11.09
N HIS A 28 26.07 9.60 -11.67
CA HIS A 28 26.39 8.30 -12.27
C HIS A 28 25.92 8.31 -13.73
N TYR A 29 26.38 7.30 -14.46
CA TYR A 29 26.09 7.05 -15.87
C TYR A 29 25.73 5.57 -16.04
N ASP A 30 25.17 5.20 -17.18
CA ASP A 30 24.84 3.81 -17.49
C ASP A 30 26.10 3.03 -17.93
N GLY A 31 26.17 1.74 -17.57
CA GLY A 31 27.36 0.91 -17.81
C GLY A 31 27.71 0.65 -19.28
N SER A 32 26.85 1.03 -20.22
CA SER A 32 27.05 0.95 -21.67
C SER A 32 26.14 1.95 -22.39
N ASP A 33 26.51 2.33 -23.63
CA ASP A 33 25.72 3.24 -24.47
C ASP A 33 24.36 2.62 -24.83
N GLN A 34 23.28 3.42 -24.71
CA GLN A 34 21.89 2.97 -24.82
C GLN A 34 21.15 3.60 -26.01
N GLY A 35 21.69 4.68 -26.59
CA GLY A 35 21.06 5.49 -27.64
C GLY A 35 19.73 6.13 -27.22
N LEU A 36 19.52 6.37 -25.92
CA LEU A 36 18.21 6.83 -25.39
C LEU A 36 17.81 8.23 -25.85
N ALA A 37 18.78 9.11 -26.10
CA ALA A 37 18.53 10.46 -26.62
C ALA A 37 17.94 10.47 -28.05
N GLY A 38 18.16 9.41 -28.83
CA GLY A 38 17.60 9.24 -30.19
C GLY A 38 16.32 8.39 -30.23
N LYS A 39 15.63 8.25 -29.09
CA LYS A 39 14.40 7.45 -28.92
C LYS A 39 13.36 8.30 -28.19
N SER A 40 12.09 7.88 -28.17
CA SER A 40 11.08 8.55 -27.34
C SER A 40 11.30 8.25 -25.84
N HIS A 41 10.79 9.12 -24.96
CA HIS A 41 10.90 8.95 -23.50
C HIS A 41 10.29 7.63 -22.98
N GLN A 42 9.35 7.03 -23.70
CA GLN A 42 8.86 5.68 -23.38
C GLN A 42 9.98 4.62 -23.39
N ALA A 43 11.03 4.80 -24.20
CA ALA A 43 12.24 3.98 -24.14
C ALA A 43 13.03 4.18 -22.84
N CYS A 44 13.10 5.42 -22.32
CA CYS A 44 13.69 5.71 -21.01
C CYS A 44 12.86 5.07 -19.87
N ARG A 45 11.52 5.17 -19.91
CA ARG A 45 10.64 4.47 -18.97
C ARG A 45 10.84 2.95 -18.99
N GLN A 46 10.96 2.35 -20.17
CA GLN A 46 11.19 0.91 -20.31
C GLN A 46 12.61 0.51 -19.90
N TYR A 47 13.62 1.31 -20.22
CA TYR A 47 14.99 1.13 -19.74
C TYR A 47 15.04 1.13 -18.21
N TRP A 48 14.36 2.08 -17.56
CA TRP A 48 14.31 2.16 -16.09
C TRP A 48 13.63 0.93 -15.46
N LYS A 49 12.56 0.42 -16.08
CA LYS A 49 11.92 -0.87 -15.72
C LYS A 49 12.87 -2.06 -15.93
N ASN A 50 13.63 -2.11 -17.01
CA ASN A 50 14.60 -3.16 -17.28
C ASN A 50 15.80 -3.10 -16.31
N THR A 51 16.32 -1.92 -16.00
CA THR A 51 17.45 -1.71 -15.08
C THR A 51 17.07 -2.06 -13.63
N ARG A 52 15.87 -1.67 -13.17
CA ARG A 52 15.32 -2.14 -11.88
C ARG A 52 15.18 -3.67 -11.87
N LYS A 53 14.63 -4.27 -12.93
CA LYS A 53 14.49 -5.73 -13.08
C LYS A 53 15.85 -6.45 -13.07
N PHE A 54 16.87 -5.91 -13.74
CA PHE A 54 18.23 -6.47 -13.75
C PHE A 54 18.91 -6.37 -12.39
N HIS A 55 18.81 -5.23 -11.71
CA HIS A 55 19.30 -5.06 -10.34
C HIS A 55 18.66 -6.09 -9.39
N MET A 56 17.32 -6.24 -9.44
CA MET A 56 16.56 -7.19 -8.63
C MET A 56 16.82 -8.66 -8.94
N ASN A 57 16.92 -9.02 -10.22
CA ASN A 57 16.89 -10.42 -10.66
C ASN A 57 18.28 -10.99 -10.97
N SER A 58 19.29 -10.14 -11.18
CA SER A 58 20.63 -10.56 -11.65
C SER A 58 21.79 -10.04 -10.81
N ARG A 59 21.57 -9.13 -9.85
CA ARG A 59 22.65 -8.56 -9.01
C ARG A 59 22.41 -8.61 -7.49
N GLY A 60 21.30 -9.14 -7.01
CA GLY A 60 20.98 -9.11 -5.58
C GLY A 60 20.69 -7.70 -5.06
N TRP A 61 20.39 -6.74 -5.95
CA TRP A 61 20.18 -5.33 -5.63
C TRP A 61 18.70 -5.01 -5.60
N ALA A 62 18.28 -4.33 -4.55
CA ALA A 62 17.21 -4.96 -3.81
C ALA A 62 15.76 -4.53 -4.22
N ASP A 63 15.65 -3.78 -5.31
CA ASP A 63 14.57 -2.99 -5.93
C ASP A 63 15.43 -2.02 -6.74
N ILE A 64 15.75 -0.93 -6.06
CA ILE A 64 17.01 -0.88 -5.35
C ILE A 64 16.70 -0.83 -3.79
N GLY A 65 16.40 -1.98 -3.12
CA GLY A 65 15.38 -2.28 -2.01
C GLY A 65 15.72 -3.26 -0.80
N TYR A 66 15.07 -4.39 -0.29
CA TYR A 66 14.20 -5.58 -0.72
C TYR A 66 13.10 -6.10 0.37
N CYS A 67 12.75 -7.44 0.46
CA CYS A 67 11.51 -8.16 0.92
C CYS A 67 11.71 -9.52 1.72
N VAL A 68 10.63 -10.28 2.10
CA VAL A 68 10.61 -11.49 3.02
C VAL A 68 10.00 -12.80 2.45
N ASP A 69 9.92 -13.92 3.23
CA ASP A 69 9.48 -15.28 2.81
C ASP A 69 8.04 -15.72 3.19
N GLU A 70 7.53 -16.81 2.58
CA GLU A 70 6.17 -17.37 2.79
C GLU A 70 5.84 -17.81 4.23
N GLN A 71 6.83 -18.17 5.05
CA GLN A 71 6.60 -18.56 6.46
C GLN A 71 6.45 -17.34 7.40
N THR A 72 6.65 -16.14 6.87
CA THR A 72 6.38 -14.90 7.60
C THR A 72 4.89 -14.56 7.49
N GLU A 73 4.31 -14.13 8.60
CA GLU A 73 2.93 -13.66 8.82
C GLU A 73 2.97 -12.17 9.24
N ILE A 74 1.87 -11.44 9.12
CA ILE A 74 1.68 -10.05 9.58
C ILE A 74 0.57 -9.99 10.63
N LEU A 75 0.69 -9.10 11.63
CA LEU A 75 -0.38 -8.87 12.59
C LEU A 75 -1.37 -7.82 12.06
N THR A 76 -2.65 -8.20 12.02
CA THR A 76 -3.80 -7.33 11.76
C THR A 76 -4.71 -7.22 12.97
N THR A 77 -5.67 -6.29 12.95
CA THR A 77 -6.73 -6.15 13.96
C THR A 77 -7.61 -7.40 14.09
N GLY A 78 -7.64 -8.24 13.05
CA GLY A 78 -8.31 -9.54 13.05
C GLY A 78 -7.46 -10.69 13.62
N GLY A 79 -6.15 -10.51 13.79
CA GLY A 79 -5.20 -11.55 14.21
C GLY A 79 -4.01 -11.66 13.25
N TRP A 80 -3.33 -12.82 13.23
CA TRP A 80 -2.23 -13.06 12.29
C TRP A 80 -2.75 -13.47 10.91
N ARG A 81 -2.14 -12.95 9.84
CA ARG A 81 -2.41 -13.35 8.44
C ARG A 81 -1.12 -13.71 7.70
N THR A 82 -1.18 -14.70 6.82
CA THR A 82 -0.13 -15.03 5.84
C THR A 82 -0.24 -14.16 4.58
N PHE A 83 0.76 -14.27 3.70
CA PHE A 83 0.76 -13.65 2.37
C PHE A 83 -0.43 -14.01 1.46
N ARG A 84 -1.23 -15.04 1.82
CA ARG A 84 -2.41 -15.50 1.07
C ARG A 84 -3.72 -14.95 1.61
N GLU A 85 -3.70 -14.38 2.81
CA GLU A 85 -4.89 -13.96 3.56
C GLU A 85 -4.91 -12.44 3.77
N ILE A 86 -3.78 -11.76 3.57
CA ILE A 86 -3.64 -10.31 3.72
C ILE A 86 -3.98 -9.56 2.43
N GLU A 87 -4.81 -8.54 2.52
CA GLU A 87 -5.30 -7.75 1.39
C GLU A 87 -5.08 -6.23 1.60
N PRO A 88 -5.01 -5.43 0.53
CA PRO A 88 -5.06 -3.97 0.64
C PRO A 88 -6.34 -3.51 1.35
N GLY A 89 -6.20 -2.68 2.38
CA GLY A 89 -7.27 -2.24 3.27
C GLY A 89 -7.28 -2.92 4.65
N ASP A 90 -6.62 -4.07 4.81
CA ASP A 90 -6.46 -4.70 6.13
C ASP A 90 -5.70 -3.79 7.09
N ILE A 91 -6.20 -3.62 8.32
CA ILE A 91 -5.53 -2.78 9.33
C ILE A 91 -4.45 -3.61 10.04
N ALA A 92 -3.18 -3.29 9.78
CA ALA A 92 -2.01 -3.97 10.32
C ALA A 92 -1.31 -3.16 11.44
N LEU A 93 -0.67 -3.86 12.38
CA LEU A 93 0.12 -3.19 13.42
C LEU A 93 1.47 -2.77 12.84
N THR A 94 1.81 -1.50 12.98
CA THR A 94 3.05 -0.89 12.48
C THR A 94 3.88 -0.34 13.64
N LEU A 95 5.09 0.13 13.36
CA LEU A 95 5.93 0.94 14.25
C LEU A 95 6.16 2.30 13.59
N ASP A 96 5.77 3.40 14.25
CA ASP A 96 6.35 4.71 13.93
C ASP A 96 7.75 4.75 14.53
N HIS A 97 8.77 4.59 13.68
CA HIS A 97 10.17 4.60 14.13
C HIS A 97 10.69 5.99 14.55
N ARG A 98 9.86 7.05 14.48
CA ARG A 98 10.16 8.36 15.06
C ARG A 98 9.88 8.34 16.56
N THR A 99 8.64 8.06 16.95
CA THR A 99 8.21 7.96 18.37
C THR A 99 8.72 6.69 19.05
N GLY A 100 8.87 5.60 18.29
CA GLY A 100 9.14 4.24 18.80
C GLY A 100 7.89 3.53 19.31
N MET A 101 6.70 4.05 19.03
CA MET A 101 5.42 3.45 19.39
C MET A 101 4.87 2.62 18.23
N SER A 102 4.17 1.55 18.54
CA SER A 102 3.37 0.81 17.56
C SER A 102 2.01 1.47 17.34
N GLN A 103 1.46 1.35 16.14
CA GLN A 103 0.14 1.90 15.80
C GLN A 103 -0.50 1.15 14.64
N TRP A 104 -1.83 1.02 14.67
CA TRP A 104 -2.65 0.41 13.64
C TRP A 104 -2.73 1.31 12.41
N GLN A 105 -2.43 0.76 11.23
CA GLN A 105 -2.56 1.47 9.96
C GLN A 105 -3.02 0.52 8.84
N PRO A 106 -3.73 1.02 7.81
CA PRO A 106 -4.07 0.21 6.65
C PRO A 106 -2.81 -0.30 5.93
N VAL A 107 -2.86 -1.56 5.52
CA VAL A 107 -2.05 -2.10 4.44
C VAL A 107 -2.49 -1.42 3.16
N GLU A 108 -1.62 -0.59 2.59
CA GLU A 108 -1.93 0.18 1.39
C GLU A 108 -1.86 -0.70 0.13
N GLU A 109 -0.90 -1.63 0.09
CA GLU A 109 -0.65 -2.56 -1.02
C GLU A 109 0.05 -3.83 -0.50
N VAL A 110 -0.24 -4.99 -1.10
CA VAL A 110 0.40 -6.29 -0.85
C VAL A 110 1.17 -6.71 -2.11
N TYR A 111 2.42 -7.13 -1.96
CA TYR A 111 3.27 -7.55 -3.08
C TYR A 111 3.64 -9.02 -2.95
N LEU A 112 3.24 -9.83 -3.93
CA LEU A 112 3.65 -11.22 -4.06
C LEU A 112 4.56 -11.38 -5.28
N PHE A 113 5.75 -11.95 -5.08
CA PHE A 113 6.71 -12.25 -6.14
C PHE A 113 6.75 -13.78 -6.36
N PRO A 114 6.82 -14.25 -7.62
CA PRO A 114 6.64 -15.68 -7.95
C PRO A 114 7.65 -16.60 -7.27
N ALA A 115 7.26 -17.85 -7.03
CA ALA A 115 8.19 -18.90 -6.61
C ALA A 115 9.29 -19.10 -7.66
N MET A 116 10.54 -18.92 -7.25
CA MET A 116 11.74 -19.16 -8.06
C MET A 116 12.99 -19.16 -7.15
N PRO A 117 14.10 -19.81 -7.57
CA PRO A 117 15.35 -19.86 -6.79
C PRO A 117 15.91 -18.47 -6.47
N ARG A 118 16.20 -18.22 -5.18
CA ARG A 118 16.83 -17.00 -4.67
C ARG A 118 17.77 -17.34 -3.51
N GLU A 119 18.78 -16.50 -3.28
CA GLU A 119 19.50 -16.47 -2.01
C GLU A 119 18.80 -15.56 -1.01
N MET A 120 18.59 -16.05 0.20
CA MET A 120 18.01 -15.32 1.33
C MET A 120 18.86 -15.54 2.57
N ILE A 121 18.94 -14.51 3.42
CA ILE A 121 19.61 -14.59 4.72
C ILE A 121 18.59 -15.05 5.75
N ARG A 122 18.84 -16.21 6.37
CA ARG A 122 18.17 -16.59 7.61
C ARG A 122 18.93 -15.98 8.78
N MET A 123 18.21 -15.29 9.66
CA MET A 123 18.64 -15.04 11.03
C MET A 123 17.81 -15.92 11.95
N GLN A 124 18.45 -16.75 12.79
CA GLN A 124 17.77 -17.77 13.59
C GLN A 124 18.41 -17.92 14.97
N GLY A 125 17.59 -17.82 16.01
CA GLY A 125 17.97 -18.18 17.37
C GLY A 125 16.77 -18.34 18.30
N ARG A 126 17.00 -18.49 19.61
CA ARG A 126 15.91 -18.71 20.60
C ARG A 126 14.84 -17.61 20.64
N ARG A 127 15.17 -16.41 20.16
CA ARG A 127 14.31 -15.21 20.30
C ARG A 127 13.81 -14.64 18.97
N HIS A 128 14.39 -15.06 17.84
CA HIS A 128 14.17 -14.49 16.51
C HIS A 128 14.30 -15.56 15.42
N SER A 129 13.45 -15.51 14.41
CA SER A 129 13.54 -16.26 13.16
C SER A 129 13.10 -15.31 12.06
N SER A 130 13.92 -15.11 11.03
CA SER A 130 13.52 -14.36 9.83
C SER A 130 14.29 -14.88 8.63
N LEU A 131 13.60 -15.28 7.56
CA LEU A 131 14.22 -15.57 6.27
C LEU A 131 13.91 -14.39 5.35
N THR A 132 14.94 -13.61 5.01
CA THR A 132 14.76 -12.34 4.31
C THR A 132 15.81 -12.18 3.23
N THR A 133 15.48 -11.47 2.16
CA THR A 133 16.49 -11.07 1.16
C THR A 133 17.59 -10.19 1.81
N PRO A 134 18.85 -10.18 1.29
CA PRO A 134 19.95 -9.45 1.92
C PRO A 134 19.70 -7.94 2.11
N GLY A 135 18.91 -7.34 1.22
CA GLY A 135 18.52 -5.92 1.26
C GLY A 135 17.28 -5.61 2.11
N HIS A 136 16.60 -6.59 2.71
CA HIS A 136 15.40 -6.31 3.50
C HIS A 136 15.72 -5.37 4.67
N ARG A 137 14.89 -4.35 4.89
CA ARG A 137 15.14 -3.28 5.88
C ARG A 137 14.67 -3.63 7.29
N TRP A 138 15.34 -3.04 8.27
CA TRP A 138 15.05 -3.20 9.70
C TRP A 138 15.08 -1.84 10.42
N PRO A 139 14.04 -1.45 11.18
CA PRO A 139 14.16 -0.41 12.17
C PRO A 139 14.98 -0.99 13.33
N VAL A 140 15.92 -0.20 13.80
CA VAL A 140 16.88 -0.62 14.82
C VAL A 140 17.13 0.53 15.78
N GLU A 141 17.33 0.21 17.05
CA GLU A 141 18.03 1.11 17.97
C GLU A 141 19.54 0.81 17.95
N ARG A 142 20.36 1.80 18.24
CA ARG A 142 21.83 1.67 18.37
C ARG A 142 22.31 2.47 19.57
N PRO A 143 23.42 2.10 20.23
CA PRO A 143 24.10 3.00 21.16
C PRO A 143 24.53 4.28 20.42
N ALA A 144 24.03 5.43 20.85
CA ALA A 144 24.53 6.72 20.37
C ALA A 144 25.88 7.00 21.06
N GLY A 145 26.81 7.62 20.33
CA GLY A 145 28.19 7.77 20.78
C GLY A 145 28.34 8.45 22.14
N ALA A 146 29.28 7.95 22.96
CA ALA A 146 29.76 8.52 24.23
C ALA A 146 28.65 9.19 25.09
N GLY A 147 27.80 8.37 25.70
CA GLY A 147 26.82 8.81 26.72
C GLY A 147 25.47 9.32 26.18
N ARG A 148 25.27 9.40 24.87
CA ARG A 148 24.04 9.95 24.25
C ARG A 148 22.83 9.00 24.21
N GLY A 149 22.81 7.95 25.03
CA GLY A 149 21.70 6.98 25.08
C GLY A 149 21.62 6.07 23.85
N ARG A 150 20.41 5.90 23.30
CA ARG A 150 20.17 5.15 22.05
C ARG A 150 19.62 6.05 20.95
N GLU A 151 20.12 5.89 19.73
CA GLU A 151 19.52 6.47 18.52
C GLU A 151 18.60 5.46 17.82
N ARG A 152 17.56 5.96 17.13
CA ARG A 152 16.73 5.15 16.22
C ARG A 152 17.24 5.31 14.80
N ALA A 153 17.63 4.20 14.19
CA ALA A 153 18.27 4.15 12.89
C ALA A 153 17.70 3.04 12.01
N TRP A 154 18.26 2.89 10.81
CA TRP A 154 17.86 1.89 9.82
C TRP A 154 19.05 1.04 9.38
N ALA A 155 18.81 -0.25 9.18
CA ALA A 155 19.75 -1.22 8.60
C ALA A 155 19.07 -2.04 7.49
N THR A 156 19.85 -2.78 6.70
CA THR A 156 19.34 -3.93 5.93
C THR A 156 19.91 -5.23 6.49
N THR A 157 19.36 -6.40 6.14
CA THR A 157 19.84 -7.70 6.66
C THR A 157 21.34 -7.91 6.46
N GLN A 158 21.90 -7.41 5.35
CA GLN A 158 23.33 -7.45 5.02
C GLN A 158 24.17 -6.41 5.79
N THR A 159 23.59 -5.33 6.30
CA THR A 159 24.28 -4.30 7.10
C THR A 159 23.96 -4.35 8.59
N LEU A 160 23.22 -5.37 9.06
CA LEU A 160 22.95 -5.57 10.48
C LEU A 160 24.23 -5.98 11.21
N THR A 161 24.47 -5.35 12.36
CA THR A 161 25.63 -5.57 13.21
C THR A 161 25.22 -6.07 14.60
N SER A 162 26.19 -6.55 15.37
CA SER A 162 26.03 -6.92 16.78
C SER A 162 25.57 -5.77 17.70
N HIS A 163 25.59 -4.52 17.22
CA HIS A 163 25.18 -3.32 17.94
C HIS A 163 23.75 -2.86 17.59
N ASP A 164 23.16 -3.39 16.51
CA ASP A 164 21.78 -3.08 16.12
C ASP A 164 20.77 -3.83 17.02
N LEU A 165 19.76 -3.13 17.51
CA LEU A 165 18.70 -3.62 18.38
C LEU A 165 17.37 -3.60 17.61
N ILE A 166 17.01 -4.73 17.00
CA ILE A 166 15.73 -4.88 16.28
C ILE A 166 14.60 -4.90 17.31
N PRO A 167 13.59 -4.00 17.25
CA PRO A 167 12.43 -4.06 18.14
C PRO A 167 11.61 -5.32 17.90
N VAL A 168 11.33 -6.05 18.98
CA VAL A 168 10.43 -7.22 19.02
C VAL A 168 9.17 -6.96 19.86
N ALA A 169 9.08 -5.78 20.46
CA ALA A 169 7.87 -5.16 21.01
C ALA A 169 8.02 -3.64 21.02
N ALA A 170 6.90 -2.94 21.04
CA ALA A 170 6.79 -1.49 21.21
C ALA A 170 5.48 -1.19 21.95
N GLU A 171 5.40 -0.02 22.58
CA GLU A 171 4.16 0.46 23.19
C GLU A 171 3.15 0.86 22.11
N CYS A 172 1.94 0.31 22.16
CA CYS A 172 0.89 0.69 21.20
C CYS A 172 0.28 2.06 21.58
N ALA A 173 0.15 2.95 20.59
CA ALA A 173 -0.42 4.28 20.73
C ALA A 173 -1.96 4.28 20.71
N ASP A 174 -2.57 3.34 20.00
CA ASP A 174 -4.03 3.26 19.80
C ASP A 174 -4.76 2.46 20.90
N ILE A 175 -4.13 2.27 22.06
CA ILE A 175 -4.78 1.64 23.22
C ILE A 175 -5.75 2.66 23.84
N PRO A 176 -7.02 2.29 24.13
CA PRO A 176 -7.95 3.15 24.85
C PRO A 176 -7.38 3.68 26.17
N ALA A 177 -7.51 4.99 26.38
CA ALA A 177 -7.17 5.63 27.65
C ALA A 177 -8.24 5.35 28.73
N GLU A 178 -9.52 5.34 28.33
CA GLU A 178 -10.66 5.08 29.21
C GLU A 178 -11.19 3.65 29.05
N PRO A 179 -11.63 3.01 30.16
CA PRO A 179 -12.10 1.62 30.13
C PRO A 179 -13.53 1.50 29.59
N LYS A 180 -13.70 0.85 28.42
CA LYS A 180 -15.01 0.50 27.89
C LYS A 180 -15.74 -0.55 28.74
N TRP A 181 -14.99 -1.43 29.39
CA TRP A 181 -15.48 -2.56 30.18
C TRP A 181 -15.06 -2.43 31.64
N SER A 182 -15.76 -3.07 32.58
CA SER A 182 -15.33 -3.09 33.98
C SER A 182 -14.18 -4.08 34.19
N ASP A 183 -13.26 -3.76 35.11
CA ASP A 183 -12.15 -4.65 35.49
C ASP A 183 -12.66 -6.02 35.99
N ALA A 184 -13.84 -6.05 36.61
CA ALA A 184 -14.53 -7.28 37.01
C ALA A 184 -14.90 -8.17 35.82
N LEU A 185 -15.35 -7.60 34.69
CA LEU A 185 -15.62 -8.36 33.45
C LEU A 185 -14.32 -8.88 32.84
N VAL A 186 -13.29 -8.04 32.78
CA VAL A 186 -11.96 -8.40 32.27
C VAL A 186 -11.36 -9.55 33.08
N GLU A 187 -11.45 -9.50 34.41
CA GLU A 187 -10.96 -10.56 35.29
C GLU A 187 -11.82 -11.83 35.21
N ALA A 188 -13.16 -11.72 35.20
CA ALA A 188 -14.04 -12.88 35.05
C ALA A 188 -13.79 -13.62 33.73
N LEU A 189 -13.57 -12.90 32.62
CA LEU A 189 -13.14 -13.46 31.33
C LEU A 189 -11.76 -14.11 31.41
N ALA A 190 -10.79 -13.42 32.03
CA ALA A 190 -9.42 -13.91 32.19
C ALA A 190 -9.34 -15.21 33.03
N TRP A 191 -10.30 -15.44 33.93
CA TRP A 191 -10.49 -16.73 34.61
C TRP A 191 -11.31 -17.73 33.77
N PHE A 192 -12.38 -17.31 33.07
CA PHE A 192 -13.28 -18.19 32.32
C PHE A 192 -12.61 -18.90 31.13
N TRP A 193 -11.78 -18.19 30.36
CA TRP A 193 -10.96 -18.80 29.30
C TRP A 193 -9.71 -19.55 29.84
N ALA A 194 -9.57 -19.61 31.15
CA ALA A 194 -8.46 -20.22 31.86
C ALA A 194 -8.94 -21.19 32.95
N PRO A 195 -9.80 -22.19 32.65
CA PRO A 195 -10.20 -23.18 33.64
C PRO A 195 -8.96 -23.97 34.12
N GLU A 196 -8.92 -24.38 35.39
CA GLU A 196 -8.01 -25.47 35.77
C GLU A 196 -8.43 -26.72 34.98
N GLN A 197 -7.46 -27.46 34.43
CA GLN A 197 -7.72 -28.78 33.84
C GLN A 197 -7.92 -29.79 34.97
N VAL A 198 -9.17 -29.87 35.43
CA VAL A 198 -9.69 -30.96 36.25
C VAL A 198 -10.33 -31.98 35.30
N ASP A 199 -10.29 -33.26 35.66
CA ASP A 199 -10.76 -34.36 34.82
C ASP A 199 -12.26 -34.23 34.49
N PRO A 200 -12.69 -34.39 33.23
CA PRO A 200 -14.11 -34.29 32.86
C PRO A 200 -15.01 -35.34 33.52
N GLU A 201 -14.48 -36.45 34.05
CA GLU A 201 -15.29 -37.41 34.82
C GLU A 201 -15.68 -36.86 36.21
N ASP A 202 -14.83 -36.02 36.82
CA ASP A 202 -15.12 -35.27 38.06
C ASP A 202 -15.90 -33.96 37.79
N SER A 203 -16.83 -34.03 36.83
CA SER A 203 -17.64 -32.90 36.38
C SER A 203 -18.86 -32.66 37.27
N GLY A 204 -18.66 -32.61 38.60
CA GLY A 204 -19.61 -32.09 39.57
C GLY A 204 -20.35 -30.85 39.02
N ARG A 205 -21.63 -31.04 38.70
CA ARG A 205 -22.41 -30.19 37.79
C ARG A 205 -23.45 -29.42 38.58
N ILE A 206 -23.23 -28.11 38.73
CA ILE A 206 -24.21 -27.23 39.37
C ILE A 206 -25.50 -27.22 38.52
N PRO A 207 -26.67 -27.62 39.06
CA PRO A 207 -27.93 -27.58 38.33
C PRO A 207 -28.25 -26.15 37.86
N GLY A 208 -28.70 -26.01 36.62
CA GLY A 208 -28.95 -24.71 35.97
C GLY A 208 -27.69 -23.96 35.48
N ALA A 209 -26.48 -24.47 35.69
CA ALA A 209 -25.27 -23.80 35.20
C ALA A 209 -25.01 -24.08 33.71
N ALA A 210 -25.04 -23.02 32.90
CA ALA A 210 -24.65 -23.06 31.49
C ALA A 210 -23.13 -22.93 31.30
N VAL A 211 -22.45 -22.21 32.21
CA VAL A 211 -20.99 -22.04 32.24
C VAL A 211 -20.47 -22.41 33.62
N THR A 212 -19.33 -23.11 33.66
CA THR A 212 -18.60 -23.38 34.92
C THR A 212 -17.12 -23.01 34.83
N VAL A 213 -16.56 -22.61 35.97
CA VAL A 213 -15.14 -22.36 36.22
C VAL A 213 -14.75 -23.05 37.53
N ARG A 214 -13.59 -23.72 37.56
CA ARG A 214 -13.05 -24.39 38.77
C ARG A 214 -11.80 -23.67 39.26
N ARG A 215 -11.69 -23.50 40.57
CA ARG A 215 -10.50 -22.97 41.28
C ARG A 215 -10.33 -23.69 42.61
N ARG A 216 -9.10 -23.97 43.02
CA ARG A 216 -8.77 -24.22 44.44
C ARG A 216 -9.20 -23.03 45.30
N GLU A 217 -9.75 -23.29 46.48
CA GLU A 217 -10.09 -22.25 47.45
C GLU A 217 -8.83 -21.48 47.91
N GLY A 218 -9.01 -20.19 48.22
CA GLY A 218 -7.92 -19.28 48.56
C GLY A 218 -7.95 -18.02 47.70
N ALA A 219 -6.79 -17.36 47.54
CA ALA A 219 -6.70 -16.02 46.95
C ALA A 219 -7.25 -15.91 45.52
N GLU A 220 -7.16 -16.96 44.71
CA GLU A 220 -7.60 -16.94 43.30
C GLU A 220 -9.12 -17.20 43.17
N ALA A 221 -9.67 -18.12 43.97
CA ALA A 221 -11.11 -18.27 44.14
C ALA A 221 -11.74 -17.00 44.73
N ALA A 222 -11.14 -16.40 45.76
CA ALA A 222 -11.60 -15.15 46.38
C ALA A 222 -11.61 -13.97 45.38
N ARG A 223 -10.64 -13.88 44.48
CA ARG A 223 -10.62 -12.89 43.40
C ARG A 223 -11.74 -13.11 42.38
N LEU A 224 -11.92 -14.33 41.88
CA LEU A 224 -13.04 -14.66 40.98
C LEU A 224 -14.41 -14.40 41.65
N ARG A 225 -14.55 -14.78 42.93
CA ARG A 225 -15.72 -14.51 43.79
C ARG A 225 -16.00 -13.01 43.92
N ALA A 226 -14.97 -12.17 44.05
CA ALA A 226 -15.14 -10.71 44.08
C ALA A 226 -15.57 -10.15 42.71
N ALA A 227 -14.97 -10.62 41.61
CA ALA A 227 -15.36 -10.21 40.25
C ALA A 227 -16.81 -10.59 39.92
N LEU A 228 -17.24 -11.81 40.23
CA LEU A 228 -18.63 -12.25 40.05
C LEU A 228 -19.61 -11.46 40.93
N ARG A 229 -19.22 -11.09 42.17
CA ARG A 229 -20.03 -10.20 43.02
C ARG A 229 -20.21 -8.80 42.44
N ALA A 230 -19.18 -8.25 41.82
CA ALA A 230 -19.25 -6.94 41.16
C ALA A 230 -20.07 -6.94 39.86
N LEU A 231 -20.17 -8.08 39.16
CA LEU A 231 -20.96 -8.22 37.93
C LEU A 231 -22.43 -8.60 38.17
N PHE A 232 -22.68 -9.48 39.14
CA PHE A 232 -23.95 -10.21 39.25
C PHE A 232 -24.53 -10.22 40.68
N GLY A 233 -23.93 -9.48 41.62
CA GLY A 233 -24.40 -9.41 43.02
C GLY A 233 -24.07 -10.65 43.85
N ALA A 234 -24.82 -10.87 44.93
CA ALA A 234 -24.60 -12.02 45.83
C ALA A 234 -24.83 -13.38 45.13
N PRO A 235 -24.11 -14.45 45.54
CA PRO A 235 -24.34 -15.77 44.95
C PRO A 235 -25.76 -16.27 45.28
N ALA A 236 -26.44 -16.80 44.27
CA ALA A 236 -27.80 -17.32 44.40
C ALA A 236 -27.81 -18.72 45.04
N GLN A 237 -28.83 -18.99 45.86
CA GLN A 237 -29.03 -20.31 46.48
C GLN A 237 -29.29 -21.40 45.43
N ALA A 238 -30.02 -21.07 44.36
CA ALA A 238 -30.21 -21.87 43.17
C ALA A 238 -30.05 -20.99 41.93
N LEU A 239 -29.65 -21.58 40.80
CA LEU A 239 -29.62 -20.88 39.52
C LEU A 239 -31.02 -20.91 38.87
N PRO A 240 -31.47 -19.83 38.21
CA PRO A 240 -32.69 -19.84 37.42
C PRO A 240 -32.56 -20.80 36.23
N HIS A 241 -33.69 -21.32 35.76
CA HIS A 241 -33.76 -22.06 34.50
C HIS A 241 -34.02 -21.06 33.37
N GLY A 242 -33.34 -21.20 32.23
CA GLY A 242 -33.47 -20.26 31.12
C GLY A 242 -32.66 -18.97 31.29
N ASP A 243 -33.15 -17.89 30.66
CA ASP A 243 -32.44 -16.62 30.48
C ASP A 243 -32.88 -15.50 31.45
N ASP A 244 -33.85 -15.77 32.34
CA ASP A 244 -34.63 -14.76 33.06
C ASP A 244 -33.81 -13.68 33.81
N ALA A 245 -32.70 -14.06 34.43
CA ALA A 245 -31.80 -13.14 35.13
C ALA A 245 -30.35 -13.66 35.21
N PRO A 246 -29.32 -12.78 35.11
CA PRO A 246 -27.92 -13.16 35.23
C PRO A 246 -27.53 -13.44 36.69
N ALA A 247 -27.68 -14.69 37.11
CA ALA A 247 -27.24 -15.18 38.42
C ALA A 247 -26.01 -16.09 38.33
N TRP A 248 -25.27 -16.20 39.45
CA TRP A 248 -24.17 -17.13 39.66
C TRP A 248 -24.31 -17.84 41.02
N ARG A 249 -23.65 -18.99 41.16
CA ARG A 249 -23.58 -19.77 42.40
C ARG A 249 -22.19 -20.37 42.54
N GLU A 250 -21.73 -20.55 43.78
CA GLU A 250 -20.56 -21.35 44.11
C GLU A 250 -20.93 -22.59 44.93
N VAL A 251 -20.20 -23.69 44.74
CA VAL A 251 -20.26 -24.89 45.59
C VAL A 251 -18.84 -25.43 45.85
N PRO A 252 -18.54 -25.93 47.06
CA PRO A 252 -17.34 -26.73 47.29
C PRO A 252 -17.36 -28.03 46.47
N ALA A 253 -16.17 -28.55 46.17
CA ALA A 253 -15.93 -29.84 45.56
C ALA A 253 -14.64 -30.47 46.15
N GLU A 254 -14.29 -31.67 45.70
CA GLU A 254 -13.16 -32.42 46.25
C GLU A 254 -11.79 -31.75 46.01
N GLY A 255 -10.79 -32.20 46.76
CA GLY A 255 -9.43 -31.66 46.72
C GLY A 255 -9.27 -30.20 47.21
N GLY A 256 -10.28 -29.63 47.86
CA GLY A 256 -10.29 -28.20 48.25
C GLY A 256 -10.66 -27.27 47.09
N THR A 257 -11.40 -27.77 46.11
CA THR A 257 -11.84 -27.03 44.92
C THR A 257 -13.18 -26.32 45.17
N VAL A 258 -13.41 -25.21 44.47
CA VAL A 258 -14.70 -24.52 44.36
C VAL A 258 -15.12 -24.51 42.89
N VAL A 259 -16.36 -24.90 42.63
CA VAL A 259 -17.00 -24.76 41.31
C VAL A 259 -17.84 -23.49 41.34
N PHE A 260 -17.53 -22.56 40.43
CA PHE A 260 -18.34 -21.38 40.15
C PHE A 260 -19.21 -21.67 38.92
N GLY A 261 -20.54 -21.64 39.09
CA GLY A 261 -21.53 -21.88 38.05
C GLY A 261 -22.31 -20.61 37.71
N LEU A 262 -22.48 -20.35 36.42
CA LEU A 262 -23.24 -19.22 35.89
C LEU A 262 -24.51 -19.72 35.20
N SER A 263 -25.62 -19.02 35.43
CA SER A 263 -26.86 -19.12 34.65
C SER A 263 -26.63 -18.89 33.15
N ALA A 264 -27.61 -19.19 32.29
CA ALA A 264 -27.49 -18.92 30.85
C ALA A 264 -27.23 -17.43 30.54
N ALA A 265 -27.97 -16.52 31.19
CA ALA A 265 -27.79 -15.08 31.06
C ALA A 265 -26.42 -14.59 31.54
N ALA A 266 -25.94 -15.02 32.70
CA ALA A 266 -24.61 -14.64 33.20
C ALA A 266 -23.46 -15.26 32.37
N GLY A 267 -23.66 -16.49 31.87
CA GLY A 267 -22.74 -17.16 30.97
C GLY A 267 -22.66 -16.51 29.58
N ARG A 268 -23.78 -15.97 29.07
CA ARG A 268 -23.86 -15.27 27.77
C ARG A 268 -22.91 -14.08 27.71
N LEU A 269 -22.84 -13.26 28.76
CA LEU A 269 -21.94 -12.11 28.85
C LEU A 269 -20.45 -12.51 28.69
N LEU A 270 -20.06 -13.70 29.18
CA LEU A 270 -18.70 -14.20 29.00
C LEU A 270 -18.50 -14.87 27.62
N LEU A 271 -19.52 -15.56 27.10
CA LEU A 271 -19.47 -16.26 25.82
C LEU A 271 -19.52 -15.31 24.61
N GLU A 272 -20.10 -14.11 24.74
CA GLU A 272 -20.11 -13.08 23.70
C GLU A 272 -18.69 -12.60 23.36
N HIS A 273 -17.87 -12.39 24.40
CA HIS A 273 -16.49 -11.91 24.28
C HIS A 273 -15.46 -13.05 24.21
N ALA A 274 -15.80 -14.25 24.70
CA ALA A 274 -14.98 -15.46 24.65
C ALA A 274 -15.72 -16.69 24.07
N PRO A 275 -16.20 -16.64 22.82
CA PRO A 275 -16.87 -17.77 22.16
C PRO A 275 -15.91 -18.96 22.10
N HIS A 276 -16.45 -20.16 22.35
CA HIS A 276 -15.66 -21.40 22.48
C HIS A 276 -14.47 -21.30 23.46
N ARG A 277 -14.55 -20.41 24.49
CA ARG A 277 -13.47 -20.05 25.42
C ARG A 277 -12.21 -19.47 24.75
N VAL A 278 -12.33 -18.77 23.62
CA VAL A 278 -11.25 -17.98 23.01
C VAL A 278 -11.65 -16.51 23.01
N VAL A 279 -10.90 -15.66 23.71
CA VAL A 279 -11.21 -14.23 23.84
C VAL A 279 -10.95 -13.52 22.51
N ARG A 280 -11.93 -12.77 22.02
CA ARG A 280 -11.88 -12.12 20.70
C ARG A 280 -10.86 -10.97 20.66
N HIS A 281 -10.25 -10.77 19.49
CA HIS A 281 -9.30 -9.68 19.26
C HIS A 281 -9.95 -8.29 19.38
N ASP A 282 -11.23 -8.12 19.05
CA ASP A 282 -11.96 -6.84 19.18
C ASP A 282 -12.23 -6.46 20.65
N PHE A 283 -12.57 -7.44 21.50
CA PHE A 283 -12.62 -7.24 22.95
C PHE A 283 -11.25 -6.80 23.49
N LEU A 284 -10.16 -7.47 23.08
CA LEU A 284 -8.79 -7.13 23.50
C LEU A 284 -8.33 -5.74 23.03
N GLN A 285 -8.75 -5.29 21.84
CA GLN A 285 -8.50 -3.93 21.35
C GLN A 285 -9.26 -2.86 22.14
N ALA A 286 -10.38 -3.20 22.76
CA ALA A 286 -11.18 -2.29 23.58
C ALA A 286 -10.73 -2.19 25.06
N LEU A 287 -9.64 -2.88 25.45
CA LEU A 287 -9.08 -2.83 26.79
C LEU A 287 -8.03 -1.72 26.94
N THR A 288 -8.04 -1.02 28.06
CA THR A 288 -6.92 -0.12 28.41
C THR A 288 -5.64 -0.90 28.68
N ARG A 289 -4.49 -0.21 28.73
CA ARG A 289 -3.20 -0.82 29.10
C ARG A 289 -3.26 -1.52 30.48
N ALA A 290 -3.96 -0.93 31.44
CA ALA A 290 -4.15 -1.52 32.77
C ALA A 290 -4.99 -2.81 32.71
N GLN A 291 -6.02 -2.83 31.86
CA GLN A 291 -6.89 -3.98 31.67
C GLN A 291 -6.23 -5.11 30.88
N LEU A 292 -5.40 -4.80 29.89
CA LEU A 292 -4.53 -5.78 29.22
C LEU A 292 -3.56 -6.43 30.21
N GLU A 293 -2.94 -5.64 31.08
CA GLU A 293 -2.06 -6.17 32.14
C GLU A 293 -2.82 -7.02 33.18
N LEU A 294 -3.99 -6.58 33.64
CA LEU A 294 -4.87 -7.37 34.50
C LEU A 294 -5.22 -8.73 33.86
N PHE A 295 -5.66 -8.69 32.60
CA PHE A 295 -6.02 -9.86 31.81
C PHE A 295 -4.83 -10.83 31.68
N LEU A 296 -3.64 -10.34 31.33
CA LEU A 296 -2.42 -11.14 31.20
C LEU A 296 -1.97 -11.73 32.55
N GLN A 297 -2.02 -10.97 33.63
CA GLN A 297 -1.58 -11.41 34.97
C GLN A 297 -2.51 -12.47 35.55
N VAL A 298 -3.83 -12.29 35.46
CA VAL A 298 -4.83 -13.30 35.84
C VAL A 298 -4.68 -14.54 34.96
N SER A 299 -4.50 -14.35 33.65
CA SER A 299 -4.31 -15.46 32.72
C SER A 299 -3.03 -16.26 32.98
N LEU A 300 -1.94 -15.65 33.45
CA LEU A 300 -0.69 -16.33 33.82
C LEU A 300 -0.81 -17.12 35.13
N ARG A 301 -1.55 -16.60 36.11
CA ARG A 301 -1.80 -17.25 37.40
C ARG A 301 -2.43 -18.63 37.23
N ALA A 302 -3.52 -18.70 36.46
CA ALA A 302 -4.16 -19.95 36.06
C ALA A 302 -3.24 -20.92 35.27
N GLY A 303 -2.07 -20.47 34.78
CA GLY A 303 -1.09 -21.29 34.08
C GLY A 303 0.04 -21.87 34.95
N GLY A 304 0.09 -21.53 36.25
CA GLY A 304 1.00 -22.15 37.22
C GLY A 304 2.52 -21.92 37.02
N ARG A 305 2.93 -21.02 36.10
CA ARG A 305 4.34 -20.67 35.87
C ARG A 305 4.53 -19.18 35.57
N ALA A 306 5.56 -18.58 36.15
CA ALA A 306 5.92 -17.20 35.86
C ALA A 306 6.26 -16.99 34.37
N ALA A 307 5.74 -15.90 33.79
CA ALA A 307 5.99 -15.40 32.44
C ALA A 307 5.74 -16.37 31.25
N GLN A 308 5.11 -17.53 31.46
CA GLN A 308 4.71 -18.42 30.36
C GLN A 308 3.38 -19.13 30.66
N ARG A 309 2.55 -19.33 29.63
CA ARG A 309 1.31 -20.10 29.71
C ARG A 309 1.25 -21.17 28.62
N ARG A 310 0.62 -22.29 28.98
CA ARG A 310 0.24 -23.39 28.09
C ARG A 310 -1.19 -23.24 27.59
N PHE A 311 -1.41 -23.73 26.39
CA PHE A 311 -2.68 -23.77 25.68
C PHE A 311 -2.75 -25.07 24.88
N THR A 312 -3.95 -25.61 24.67
CA THR A 312 -4.13 -26.83 23.86
C THR A 312 -4.46 -26.50 22.41
N ARG A 313 -5.07 -25.34 22.18
CA ARG A 313 -5.48 -24.85 20.85
C ARG A 313 -4.58 -23.69 20.39
N ARG A 314 -4.48 -23.48 19.07
CA ARG A 314 -3.61 -22.44 18.49
C ARG A 314 -4.18 -21.04 18.78
N GLU A 315 -5.50 -20.94 18.67
CA GLU A 315 -6.28 -19.70 18.70
C GLU A 315 -6.24 -19.06 20.10
N GLU A 316 -6.25 -19.89 21.15
CA GLU A 316 -6.04 -19.44 22.54
C GLU A 316 -4.65 -18.81 22.73
N ALA A 317 -3.61 -19.46 22.19
CA ALA A 317 -2.23 -18.99 22.27
C ALA A 317 -2.01 -17.71 21.45
N GLU A 318 -2.70 -17.57 20.31
CA GLU A 318 -2.64 -16.38 19.47
C GLU A 318 -3.38 -15.20 20.08
N ALA A 319 -4.57 -15.39 20.66
CA ALA A 319 -5.26 -14.34 21.41
C ALA A 319 -4.46 -13.88 22.65
N PHE A 320 -3.76 -14.78 23.35
CA PHE A 320 -2.83 -14.40 24.41
C PHE A 320 -1.59 -13.67 23.90
N GLN A 321 -1.03 -14.06 22.75
CA GLN A 321 0.06 -13.33 22.10
C GLN A 321 -0.39 -11.93 21.67
N PHE A 322 -1.61 -11.79 21.16
CA PHE A 322 -2.21 -10.53 20.73
C PHE A 322 -2.37 -9.55 21.90
N ALA A 323 -2.96 -10.00 23.02
CA ALA A 323 -3.05 -9.22 24.25
C ALA A 323 -1.68 -8.76 24.77
N ALA A 324 -0.68 -9.64 24.71
CA ALA A 324 0.69 -9.32 25.09
C ALA A 324 1.34 -8.26 24.20
N ILE A 325 1.13 -8.33 22.88
CA ILE A 325 1.66 -7.34 21.92
C ILE A 325 1.03 -5.97 22.15
N LEU A 326 -0.30 -5.90 22.35
CA LEU A 326 -0.97 -4.63 22.68
C LEU A 326 -0.49 -4.04 24.00
N ALA A 327 -0.22 -4.86 25.03
CA ALA A 327 0.39 -4.40 26.28
C ALA A 327 1.85 -3.92 26.13
N GLY A 328 2.46 -4.06 24.94
CA GLY A 328 3.87 -3.76 24.68
C GLY A 328 4.85 -4.81 25.21
N ARG A 329 4.37 -6.02 25.53
CA ARG A 329 5.20 -7.13 26.04
C ARG A 329 5.85 -7.89 24.89
N ALA A 330 7.18 -8.02 24.93
CA ALA A 330 7.89 -8.94 24.06
C ALA A 330 7.41 -10.38 24.29
N THR A 331 7.06 -11.08 23.21
CA THR A 331 6.37 -12.37 23.31
C THR A 331 6.77 -13.33 22.18
N SER A 332 6.54 -14.62 22.41
CA SER A 332 6.76 -15.67 21.40
C SER A 332 5.88 -16.88 21.65
N ILE A 333 5.37 -17.49 20.58
CA ILE A 333 4.67 -18.78 20.60
C ILE A 333 5.66 -19.90 20.22
N GLN A 334 5.56 -21.05 20.88
CA GLN A 334 6.19 -22.31 20.44
C GLN A 334 5.20 -23.47 20.55
N ARG A 335 5.37 -24.48 19.70
CA ARG A 335 4.63 -25.76 19.75
C ARG A 335 5.60 -26.89 20.09
N PRO A 336 5.95 -27.12 21.37
CA PRO A 336 6.92 -28.16 21.76
C PRO A 336 6.44 -29.58 21.45
N ARG A 337 5.12 -29.81 21.38
CA ARG A 337 4.50 -31.12 21.08
C ARG A 337 3.21 -30.91 20.27
N PRO A 338 2.72 -31.92 19.52
CA PRO A 338 1.34 -31.90 19.03
C PRO A 338 0.35 -31.67 20.18
N GLY A 339 -0.60 -30.75 20.02
CA GLY A 339 -1.57 -30.40 21.07
C GLY A 339 -1.03 -29.57 22.24
N GLU A 340 0.25 -29.19 22.29
CA GLU A 340 0.81 -28.27 23.29
C GLU A 340 1.32 -27.00 22.61
N TRP A 341 0.71 -25.86 22.92
CA TRP A 341 1.20 -24.53 22.56
C TRP A 341 1.68 -23.81 23.82
N VAL A 342 2.81 -23.11 23.74
CA VAL A 342 3.41 -22.37 24.85
C VAL A 342 3.70 -20.94 24.41
N VAL A 343 3.05 -19.97 25.05
CA VAL A 343 3.37 -18.55 24.87
C VAL A 343 4.24 -18.10 26.03
N ARG A 344 5.31 -17.35 25.72
CA ARG A 344 6.24 -16.80 26.71
C ARG A 344 6.37 -15.30 26.57
N LEU A 345 6.16 -14.59 27.66
CA LEU A 345 6.44 -13.17 27.78
C LEU A 345 7.91 -12.97 28.17
N ARG A 346 8.48 -11.83 27.79
CA ARG A 346 9.89 -11.46 28.00
C ARG A 346 9.98 -10.00 28.46
N GLN A 347 11.07 -9.66 29.13
CA GLN A 347 11.35 -8.28 29.55
C GLN A 347 12.04 -7.48 28.45
N GLU A 348 12.81 -8.16 27.60
CA GLU A 348 13.65 -7.52 26.59
C GLU A 348 12.86 -7.26 25.30
N THR A 349 12.61 -5.97 25.04
CA THR A 349 11.84 -5.47 23.88
C THR A 349 12.63 -5.41 22.57
N HIS A 350 13.90 -5.82 22.57
CA HIS A 350 14.77 -5.86 21.38
C HIS A 350 15.54 -7.19 21.27
N VAL A 351 15.97 -7.53 20.05
CA VAL A 351 16.94 -8.60 19.78
C VAL A 351 18.15 -8.04 19.02
N THR A 352 19.35 -8.60 19.28
CA THR A 352 20.58 -8.25 18.55
C THR A 352 20.95 -9.36 17.56
N PRO A 353 21.25 -9.03 16.28
CA PRO A 353 21.69 -10.02 15.30
C PRO A 353 23.19 -10.27 15.47
N ARG A 354 23.53 -11.29 16.27
CA ARG A 354 24.92 -11.64 16.62
C ARG A 354 25.25 -13.04 16.16
N ARG A 355 26.42 -13.24 15.55
CA ARG A 355 26.99 -14.57 15.28
C ARG A 355 27.67 -15.12 16.54
N THR A 356 26.89 -15.39 17.59
CA THR A 356 27.38 -15.81 18.92
C THR A 356 26.40 -16.75 19.61
N GLY A 357 26.86 -17.92 20.05
CA GLY A 357 26.03 -18.92 20.73
C GLY A 357 24.86 -19.40 19.85
N ASP A 358 23.69 -19.59 20.45
CA ASP A 358 22.45 -20.05 19.83
C ASP A 358 21.81 -19.08 18.80
N PHE A 359 22.58 -18.19 18.17
CA PHE A 359 22.10 -17.28 17.12
C PHE A 359 22.97 -17.41 15.85
N GLY A 360 22.39 -18.00 14.82
CA GLY A 360 22.99 -18.19 13.50
C GLY A 360 22.52 -17.13 12.49
N ILE A 361 23.42 -16.79 11.55
CA ILE A 361 23.12 -15.94 10.38
C ILE A 361 23.70 -16.64 9.14
N THR A 362 22.84 -17.34 8.41
CA THR A 362 23.16 -18.20 7.25
C THR A 362 22.60 -17.62 5.95
N THR A 363 23.32 -17.80 4.84
CA THR A 363 22.73 -17.66 3.50
C THR A 363 22.13 -19.01 3.13
N GLU A 364 20.88 -19.00 2.66
CA GLU A 364 20.14 -20.19 2.25
C GLU A 364 19.53 -19.96 0.87
N ARG A 365 19.55 -21.00 0.04
CA ARG A 365 18.74 -21.03 -1.17
C ARG A 365 17.29 -21.28 -0.78
N TYR A 366 16.39 -20.47 -1.33
CA TYR A 366 14.96 -20.60 -1.15
C TYR A 366 14.25 -20.39 -2.49
N ASP A 367 13.44 -21.37 -2.88
CA ASP A 367 12.79 -21.42 -4.19
C ASP A 367 11.30 -21.00 -4.14
N GLY A 368 10.77 -20.67 -2.96
CA GLY A 368 9.38 -20.26 -2.75
C GLY A 368 9.08 -18.80 -3.12
N HIS A 369 7.85 -18.36 -2.87
CA HIS A 369 7.45 -16.97 -3.10
C HIS A 369 8.16 -16.03 -2.12
N ILE A 370 8.50 -14.82 -2.55
CA ILE A 370 8.83 -13.74 -1.59
C ILE A 370 7.71 -12.72 -1.61
N TRP A 371 7.48 -12.05 -0.49
CA TRP A 371 6.38 -11.09 -0.35
C TRP A 371 6.76 -9.90 0.54
N CYS A 372 5.91 -8.87 0.54
CA CYS A 372 5.98 -7.72 1.45
C CYS A 372 4.64 -6.97 1.45
N VAL A 373 4.43 -6.06 2.40
CA VAL A 373 3.33 -5.08 2.37
C VAL A 373 3.86 -3.65 2.34
N ARG A 374 3.01 -2.69 1.98
CA ARG A 374 3.21 -1.26 2.27
C ARG A 374 2.21 -0.78 3.32
N THR A 375 2.69 0.08 4.20
CA THR A 375 1.92 0.81 5.22
C THR A 375 2.41 2.27 5.22
N PRO A 376 1.64 3.25 5.74
CA PRO A 376 2.05 4.65 5.77
C PRO A 376 3.36 4.91 6.52
N ASN A 377 3.56 4.23 7.66
CA ASN A 377 4.83 4.25 8.41
C ASN A 377 6.00 3.58 7.67
N GLY A 378 5.71 2.80 6.62
CA GLY A 378 6.67 1.98 5.89
C GLY A 378 7.09 0.70 6.62
N THR A 379 6.53 0.43 7.81
CA THR A 379 6.90 -0.66 8.72
C THR A 379 5.67 -1.48 9.09
N TRP A 380 5.82 -2.77 9.41
CA TRP A 380 4.72 -3.67 9.78
C TRP A 380 5.19 -4.76 10.72
N LEU A 381 4.35 -5.21 11.65
CA LEU A 381 4.70 -6.22 12.63
C LEU A 381 4.62 -7.62 12.01
N ALA A 382 5.78 -8.15 11.67
CA ALA A 382 5.96 -9.51 11.17
C ALA A 382 5.98 -10.52 12.32
N ARG A 383 5.57 -11.77 12.03
CA ARG A 383 5.90 -12.95 12.81
C ARG A 383 6.43 -14.05 11.91
N ARG A 384 7.44 -14.79 12.37
CA ARG A 384 7.91 -16.01 11.70
C ARG A 384 8.40 -17.01 12.74
N ALA A 385 8.03 -18.28 12.55
CA ALA A 385 8.28 -19.37 13.50
C ALA A 385 7.95 -19.00 14.98
N GLY A 386 6.90 -18.18 15.19
CA GLY A 386 6.46 -17.72 16.51
C GLY A 386 7.21 -16.53 17.12
N THR A 387 8.11 -15.86 16.39
CA THR A 387 8.92 -14.68 16.82
C THR A 387 8.65 -13.42 15.96
N VAL A 388 8.91 -12.17 16.40
CA VAL A 388 8.16 -10.94 15.98
C VAL A 388 9.04 -9.66 15.69
N TYR A 389 8.86 -8.83 14.59
CA TYR A 389 9.75 -7.68 14.08
C TYR A 389 9.24 -6.73 12.87
N PHE A 390 10.02 -5.84 12.11
CA PHE A 390 9.57 -4.68 11.14
C PHE A 390 10.48 -4.13 9.88
N THR A 391 10.11 -3.13 8.94
CA THR A 391 10.86 -2.61 7.63
C THR A 391 10.71 -1.11 6.95
N GLY A 392 11.17 -0.67 5.69
CA GLY A 392 10.94 0.72 4.95
C GLY A 392 11.68 1.28 3.57
N ASN A 393 11.63 2.61 3.05
CA ASN A 393 11.66 3.08 1.52
C ASN A 393 12.47 4.35 0.71
N SER A 394 12.58 4.66 -0.70
CA SER A 394 13.54 5.59 -1.68
C SER A 394 13.38 6.30 -3.28
N PHE A 395 14.24 7.22 -3.98
CA PHE A 395 14.13 8.10 -5.36
C PHE A 395 15.27 8.43 -6.60
N ALA A 396 15.08 8.94 -7.91
CA ALA A 396 16.11 9.19 -9.11
C ALA A 396 15.79 10.04 -10.51
N VAL A 397 16.43 9.92 -11.77
CA VAL A 397 16.36 10.77 -13.13
C VAL A 397 16.61 10.19 -14.63
N CYS A 398 16.43 10.95 -15.80
CA CYS A 398 16.65 10.59 -17.31
C CYS A 398 17.03 11.69 -18.44
N PRO A 399 17.33 11.30 -19.74
CA PRO A 399 17.73 12.15 -20.91
C PRO A 399 16.78 13.18 -21.53
N HIS A 400 15.47 12.96 -21.54
CA HIS A 400 14.49 13.86 -22.17
C HIS A 400 14.18 15.10 -21.33
N GLY A 401 14.93 15.30 -20.23
CA GLY A 401 14.67 16.36 -19.26
C GLY A 401 13.74 15.96 -18.11
N ILE A 402 13.48 14.67 -17.94
CA ILE A 402 12.51 14.14 -16.95
C ILE A 402 13.24 13.46 -15.79
N VAL A 403 12.80 13.73 -14.56
CA VAL A 403 13.29 13.13 -13.30
C VAL A 403 12.47 11.86 -13.01
N MET A 404 13.05 10.73 -12.54
CA MET A 404 12.44 9.38 -12.58
C MET A 404 12.80 8.50 -11.36
N GLU A 405 11.84 8.14 -10.51
CA GLU A 405 12.10 7.80 -9.10
C GLU A 405 12.71 6.40 -8.72
N GLY A 406 14.01 6.32 -8.39
CA GLY A 406 14.80 5.15 -7.94
C GLY A 406 15.29 5.03 -6.45
N ARG A 407 16.45 5.63 -6.05
CA ARG A 407 17.22 5.40 -4.78
C ARG A 407 17.27 6.47 -3.66
N GLY A 408 17.27 7.79 -3.88
CA GLY A 408 16.59 8.75 -2.99
C GLY A 408 17.28 10.01 -2.50
N TRP A 409 16.57 11.14 -2.47
CA TRP A 409 16.96 12.23 -1.58
C TRP A 409 16.56 11.88 -0.13
N GLN A 410 17.45 12.18 0.81
CA GLN A 410 17.41 11.72 2.21
C GLN A 410 17.39 10.19 2.37
N ARG A 411 18.10 9.44 1.51
CA ARG A 411 18.09 7.97 1.52
C ARG A 411 19.45 7.34 1.26
N VAL A 412 19.67 6.15 1.79
CA VAL A 412 20.92 5.37 1.62
C VAL A 412 21.10 4.98 0.16
N GLN A 413 22.17 5.44 -0.47
CA GLN A 413 22.55 5.07 -1.83
C GLN A 413 23.23 3.69 -1.87
N ALA A 414 23.43 3.15 -3.08
CA ALA A 414 24.11 1.87 -3.30
C ALA A 414 25.45 2.01 -4.03
N ALA A 415 25.70 3.14 -4.70
CA ALA A 415 26.76 3.25 -5.69
C ALA A 415 28.13 3.62 -5.10
N GLN A 416 28.21 4.67 -4.26
CA GLN A 416 29.48 5.19 -3.73
C GLN A 416 29.79 4.74 -2.28
N PRO A 417 30.63 3.70 -2.05
CA PRO A 417 31.31 3.50 -0.78
C PRO A 417 31.92 4.81 -0.24
N GLY A 418 31.81 5.04 1.07
CA GLY A 418 32.19 6.31 1.71
C GLY A 418 31.23 7.49 1.50
N GLY A 419 30.41 7.50 0.45
CA GLY A 419 29.42 8.56 0.18
C GLY A 419 27.95 8.16 0.35
N ASN A 420 27.64 6.86 0.48
CA ASN A 420 26.28 6.31 0.38
C ASN A 420 25.27 6.82 1.44
N SER A 421 25.73 7.39 2.55
CA SER A 421 24.87 7.99 3.61
C SER A 421 24.92 9.52 3.66
N THR A 422 25.85 10.14 2.91
CA THR A 422 26.19 11.57 3.04
C THR A 422 25.97 12.36 1.74
N TRP A 423 25.80 11.69 0.60
CA TRP A 423 25.45 12.31 -0.69
C TRP A 423 24.28 11.56 -1.35
N THR A 424 23.47 12.27 -2.16
CA THR A 424 22.38 11.67 -2.95
C THR A 424 22.88 11.26 -4.34
N SER A 425 22.59 10.05 -4.79
CA SER A 425 22.96 9.57 -6.13
C SER A 425 21.93 9.95 -7.19
N VAL A 426 22.41 10.35 -8.35
CA VAL A 426 21.60 10.70 -9.52
C VAL A 426 22.22 10.08 -10.78
N THR A 427 21.58 9.05 -11.32
CA THR A 427 22.02 8.39 -12.56
C THR A 427 21.48 9.12 -13.78
N PHE A 428 22.37 9.70 -14.58
CA PHE A 428 22.06 10.10 -15.94
C PHE A 428 21.95 8.82 -16.79
N MET A 429 20.82 8.58 -17.47
CA MET A 429 20.72 7.42 -18.37
C MET A 429 21.48 7.70 -19.68
N SER A 430 22.80 7.60 -19.60
CA SER A 430 23.73 7.89 -20.70
C SER A 430 24.98 7.02 -20.54
N GLY A 431 25.45 6.41 -21.62
CA GLY A 431 26.63 5.55 -21.60
C GLY A 431 27.98 6.27 -21.64
N PRO A 432 29.11 5.53 -21.70
CA PRO A 432 30.46 6.08 -21.62
C PRO A 432 30.82 7.02 -22.78
N SER A 433 30.24 6.77 -23.95
CA SER A 433 30.52 7.49 -25.19
C SER A 433 29.50 8.63 -25.41
N GLU A 434 28.35 8.57 -24.75
CA GLU A 434 27.25 9.52 -24.92
C GLU A 434 27.51 10.88 -24.23
N ALA A 435 27.05 11.95 -24.86
CA ALA A 435 27.04 13.28 -24.25
C ALA A 435 25.70 13.48 -23.52
N PRO A 436 25.69 13.90 -22.24
CA PRO A 436 24.47 14.31 -21.55
C PRO A 436 23.75 15.41 -22.35
N THR A 437 22.45 15.25 -22.57
CA THR A 437 21.69 16.20 -23.40
C THR A 437 21.50 17.54 -22.67
N ARG A 438 21.24 18.63 -23.42
CA ARG A 438 20.89 19.93 -22.83
C ARG A 438 19.68 19.83 -21.90
N ALA A 439 18.65 19.09 -22.30
CA ALA A 439 17.45 18.83 -21.50
C ALA A 439 17.77 18.08 -20.19
N GLN A 440 18.59 17.04 -20.27
CA GLN A 440 19.05 16.23 -19.12
C GLN A 440 19.90 17.03 -18.13
N ILE A 441 20.83 17.85 -18.65
CA ILE A 441 21.62 18.79 -17.85
C ILE A 441 20.69 19.80 -17.16
N ASN A 442 19.69 20.34 -17.87
CA ASN A 442 18.72 21.24 -17.27
C ASN A 442 17.87 20.55 -16.20
N ALA A 443 17.38 19.33 -16.45
CA ALA A 443 16.63 18.55 -15.47
C ALA A 443 17.43 18.23 -14.20
N PHE A 444 18.73 17.93 -14.34
CA PHE A 444 19.63 17.80 -13.20
C PHE A 444 19.77 19.13 -12.44
N LYS A 445 19.98 20.26 -13.13
CA LYS A 445 20.03 21.60 -12.51
C LYS A 445 18.71 21.93 -11.78
N GLN A 446 17.56 21.58 -12.36
CA GLN A 446 16.23 21.78 -11.80
C GLN A 446 15.98 20.89 -10.56
N LEU A 447 16.34 19.60 -10.63
CA LEU A 447 16.32 18.69 -9.47
C LEU A 447 17.21 19.23 -8.36
N ARG A 448 18.44 19.63 -8.68
CA ARG A 448 19.37 20.21 -7.71
C ARG A 448 18.79 21.48 -7.09
N ALA A 449 18.21 22.39 -7.87
CA ALA A 449 17.57 23.59 -7.34
C ALA A 449 16.40 23.26 -6.38
N TRP A 450 15.52 22.33 -6.77
CA TRP A 450 14.39 21.87 -5.95
C TRP A 450 14.82 21.19 -4.65
N LEU A 451 15.91 20.41 -4.67
CA LEU A 451 16.49 19.80 -3.48
C LEU A 451 17.26 20.81 -2.61
N ARG A 452 17.95 21.79 -3.21
CA ARG A 452 18.61 22.88 -2.48
C ARG A 452 17.61 23.76 -1.74
N GLY A 453 16.44 24.02 -2.32
CA GLY A 453 15.30 24.65 -1.65
C GLY A 453 14.72 23.85 -0.47
N LYS A 454 15.22 22.63 -0.22
CA LYS A 454 14.86 21.77 0.92
C LYS A 454 16.04 21.46 1.85
N GLY A 455 17.20 22.09 1.65
CA GLY A 455 18.39 21.92 2.50
C GLY A 455 19.54 21.09 1.92
N LEU A 456 19.47 20.65 0.65
CA LEU A 456 20.64 20.08 -0.02
C LEU A 456 21.77 21.14 -0.13
N LYS A 457 23.00 20.75 0.20
CA LYS A 457 24.21 21.58 0.07
C LYS A 457 24.65 21.68 -1.40
N ALA A 458 25.55 22.61 -1.71
CA ALA A 458 25.87 22.98 -3.09
C ALA A 458 26.66 21.92 -3.90
N GLY A 459 27.20 20.88 -3.24
CA GLY A 459 28.18 19.97 -3.82
C GLY A 459 27.69 19.17 -5.03
N ILE A 460 28.64 18.88 -5.93
CA ILE A 460 28.49 17.92 -7.02
C ILE A 460 29.77 17.10 -7.08
N ARG A 461 29.65 15.78 -7.26
CA ARG A 461 30.78 14.86 -7.47
C ARG A 461 30.43 13.85 -8.57
N GLY A 462 31.43 13.31 -9.24
CA GLY A 462 31.30 12.07 -10.01
C GLY A 462 31.48 10.85 -9.10
N HIS A 463 30.97 9.69 -9.51
CA HIS A 463 31.18 8.44 -8.78
C HIS A 463 32.66 8.13 -8.52
N ARG A 464 33.55 8.41 -9.49
CA ARG A 464 35.01 8.30 -9.36
C ARG A 464 35.66 9.19 -8.30
N ASP A 465 34.94 10.15 -7.71
CA ASP A 465 35.42 10.94 -6.57
C ASP A 465 35.27 10.19 -5.21
N PHE A 466 34.90 8.90 -5.25
CA PHE A 466 34.71 8.03 -4.08
C PHE A 466 35.42 6.67 -4.21
N ILE A 467 35.40 6.04 -5.39
CA ILE A 467 36.08 4.77 -5.68
C ILE A 467 36.76 4.81 -7.06
N SER A 468 37.73 3.93 -7.32
CA SER A 468 38.30 3.80 -8.67
C SER A 468 37.27 3.18 -9.63
N THR A 469 36.81 3.95 -10.62
CA THR A 469 35.80 3.52 -11.60
C THR A 469 35.80 4.44 -12.83
N SER A 470 35.38 3.91 -13.98
CA SER A 470 35.05 4.71 -15.17
C SER A 470 33.88 5.68 -14.93
N CYS A 471 33.00 5.41 -13.96
CA CYS A 471 31.81 6.20 -13.68
C CYS A 471 32.17 7.63 -13.20
N PRO A 472 31.64 8.72 -13.78
CA PRO A 472 30.45 8.81 -14.64
C PRO A 472 30.74 8.95 -16.15
N GLY A 473 31.89 8.49 -16.64
CA GLY A 473 32.36 8.74 -18.01
C GLY A 473 32.94 10.16 -18.18
N GLU A 474 33.85 10.35 -19.16
CA GLU A 474 34.58 11.62 -19.28
C GLU A 474 33.68 12.82 -19.59
N LYS A 475 32.67 12.65 -20.45
CA LYS A 475 31.79 13.74 -20.88
C LYS A 475 30.96 14.31 -19.73
N LEU A 476 30.38 13.45 -18.90
CA LEU A 476 29.62 13.87 -17.71
C LEU A 476 30.56 14.31 -16.56
N TYR A 477 31.74 13.70 -16.42
CA TYR A 477 32.73 14.15 -15.42
C TYR A 477 33.32 15.53 -15.74
N ALA A 478 33.51 15.86 -17.02
CA ALA A 478 33.90 17.20 -17.44
C ALA A 478 32.88 18.25 -16.98
N LEU A 479 31.57 17.96 -17.05
CA LEU A 479 30.50 18.83 -16.55
C LEU A 479 30.46 18.97 -15.02
N VAL A 480 31.04 18.01 -14.28
CA VAL A 480 31.30 18.14 -12.83
C VAL A 480 32.48 19.08 -12.60
N LYS A 481 33.59 18.91 -13.34
CA LYS A 481 34.84 19.67 -13.16
C LYS A 481 34.74 21.13 -13.62
N ASN A 482 34.10 21.40 -14.75
CA ASN A 482 33.96 22.76 -15.30
C ASN A 482 32.76 23.54 -14.73
N GLY A 483 32.00 22.95 -13.79
CA GLY A 483 30.84 23.59 -13.17
C GLY A 483 29.56 23.62 -14.04
N GLY A 484 29.54 22.97 -15.20
CA GLY A 484 28.37 22.94 -16.10
C GLY A 484 27.08 22.40 -15.46
N LEU A 485 27.19 21.55 -14.44
CA LEU A 485 26.06 21.08 -13.62
C LEU A 485 25.71 21.98 -12.42
N ALA A 486 26.54 22.97 -12.10
CA ALA A 486 26.48 23.75 -10.86
C ALA A 486 25.69 25.07 -10.96
N GLY A 487 25.53 25.62 -12.16
CA GLY A 487 24.77 26.84 -12.41
C GLY A 487 23.26 26.72 -12.15
N PRO A 488 22.50 27.82 -12.28
CA PRO A 488 21.04 27.77 -12.22
C PRO A 488 20.48 26.91 -13.35
N PRO A 489 19.28 26.32 -13.18
CA PRO A 489 18.55 25.75 -14.31
C PRO A 489 18.32 26.82 -15.37
N GLU A 490 18.42 26.44 -16.62
CA GLU A 490 17.97 27.28 -17.72
C GLU A 490 16.46 27.40 -17.60
N GLN A 491 15.95 28.64 -17.56
CA GLN A 491 14.51 28.87 -17.70
C GLN A 491 14.07 28.21 -19.02
N ARG A 492 12.97 27.44 -18.96
CA ARG A 492 12.35 26.89 -20.16
C ARG A 492 11.99 28.10 -21.04
N PRO A 493 12.34 28.13 -22.33
CA PRO A 493 11.41 28.72 -23.29
C PRO A 493 10.05 28.01 -23.09
N GLU A 494 8.95 28.70 -23.31
CA GLU A 494 7.63 28.06 -23.23
C GLU A 494 7.48 27.16 -24.48
N GLU A 495 7.93 25.90 -24.33
CA GLU A 495 7.92 24.87 -25.38
C GLU A 495 6.59 24.09 -25.33
N GLU A 496 5.87 24.07 -26.45
CA GLU A 496 4.43 23.74 -26.54
C GLU A 496 4.15 22.26 -26.85
N ASP A 497 5.20 21.46 -27.06
CA ASP A 497 5.16 20.17 -27.78
C ASP A 497 4.57 18.97 -26.99
N ASP A 498 4.47 19.02 -25.66
CA ASP A 498 3.90 17.92 -24.85
C ASP A 498 2.42 18.15 -24.45
N VAL A 499 1.79 19.23 -24.93
CA VAL A 499 0.36 19.45 -24.72
C VAL A 499 -0.45 18.74 -25.81
N PRO A 500 -1.34 17.78 -25.48
CA PRO A 500 -2.19 17.16 -26.48
C PRO A 500 -3.14 18.21 -27.07
N ILE A 501 -3.32 18.15 -28.38
CA ILE A 501 -4.16 19.02 -29.20
C ILE A 501 -5.60 18.91 -28.67
N ARG A 502 -6.11 20.02 -28.12
CA ARG A 502 -7.42 20.11 -27.50
C ARG A 502 -8.34 20.99 -28.33
N THR A 503 -9.10 20.35 -29.20
CA THR A 503 -10.14 21.02 -29.99
C THR A 503 -11.48 20.85 -29.26
N SER A 504 -12.21 21.95 -29.07
CA SER A 504 -13.46 21.99 -28.32
C SER A 504 -14.49 22.80 -29.11
N LEU A 505 -15.31 22.10 -29.87
CA LEU A 505 -16.33 22.67 -30.73
C LEU A 505 -17.67 22.76 -30.00
N GLY A 506 -18.44 23.79 -30.32
CA GLY A 506 -19.74 24.11 -29.75
C GLY A 506 -20.78 24.29 -30.85
N LYS A 507 -22.04 24.03 -30.49
CA LYS A 507 -23.20 24.26 -31.35
C LYS A 507 -24.18 25.18 -30.67
N ASN A 508 -24.53 26.28 -31.33
CA ASN A 508 -25.53 27.26 -30.91
C ASN A 508 -26.60 27.54 -31.98
N LYS A 509 -26.37 27.17 -33.25
CA LYS A 509 -27.34 27.29 -34.34
C LYS A 509 -28.15 26.01 -34.50
N ASP A 510 -29.48 26.15 -34.45
CA ASP A 510 -30.46 25.14 -34.87
C ASP A 510 -30.01 24.40 -36.13
N GLN A 511 -30.07 23.07 -36.09
CA GLN A 511 -29.90 22.22 -37.26
C GLN A 511 -30.98 21.14 -37.28
N GLU A 512 -31.74 21.09 -38.37
CA GLU A 512 -32.77 20.08 -38.59
C GLU A 512 -32.16 18.71 -38.87
N LEU A 513 -32.72 17.68 -38.22
CA LEU A 513 -32.34 16.28 -38.33
C LEU A 513 -33.41 15.58 -39.17
N ALA A 514 -33.10 15.30 -40.44
CA ALA A 514 -34.07 14.72 -41.36
C ALA A 514 -34.43 13.27 -40.96
N TRP A 515 -35.72 12.99 -40.81
CA TRP A 515 -36.24 11.66 -40.44
C TRP A 515 -35.64 10.54 -41.32
N GLY A 516 -35.18 9.48 -40.68
CA GLY A 516 -34.57 8.31 -41.32
C GLY A 516 -33.18 8.54 -41.93
N LYS A 517 -32.55 9.71 -41.74
CA LYS A 517 -31.27 10.07 -42.39
C LYS A 517 -30.20 10.46 -41.38
N TRP A 518 -29.00 9.91 -41.59
CA TRP A 518 -27.79 10.33 -40.88
C TRP A 518 -27.43 11.77 -41.26
N THR A 519 -27.56 12.66 -40.28
CA THR A 519 -27.26 14.08 -40.38
C THR A 519 -25.97 14.36 -39.60
N ARG A 520 -24.93 14.83 -40.29
CA ARG A 520 -23.69 15.25 -39.64
C ARG A 520 -23.91 16.55 -38.88
N ILE A 521 -23.57 16.58 -37.60
CA ILE A 521 -23.78 17.74 -36.75
C ILE A 521 -22.78 18.84 -37.14
N THR A 522 -23.30 20.00 -37.51
CA THR A 522 -22.50 21.20 -37.75
C THR A 522 -22.16 21.87 -36.43
N TRP A 523 -20.92 22.28 -36.30
CA TRP A 523 -20.44 23.09 -35.19
C TRP A 523 -20.31 24.52 -35.70
N ASP A 524 -20.60 25.48 -34.85
CA ASP A 524 -20.73 26.89 -35.22
C ASP A 524 -20.09 27.85 -34.21
N VAL A 525 -19.39 27.28 -33.21
CA VAL A 525 -18.59 27.97 -32.21
C VAL A 525 -17.31 27.17 -31.97
N GLU A 526 -16.16 27.82 -31.99
CA GLU A 526 -14.90 27.25 -31.50
C GLU A 526 -14.62 27.79 -30.10
N HIS A 527 -14.44 26.88 -29.13
CA HIS A 527 -14.01 27.25 -27.77
C HIS A 527 -12.50 27.03 -27.55
N ALA A 528 -11.89 26.20 -28.38
CA ALA A 528 -10.46 26.03 -28.57
C ALA A 528 -10.25 25.24 -29.86
N ASP A 529 -9.31 25.64 -30.72
CA ASP A 529 -8.79 24.79 -31.79
C ASP A 529 -7.36 25.23 -32.16
N PRO A 530 -6.32 24.77 -31.43
CA PRO A 530 -4.97 25.33 -31.53
C PRO A 530 -4.25 25.02 -32.85
N GLU A 531 -4.80 24.16 -33.71
CA GLU A 531 -4.15 23.65 -34.93
C GLU A 531 -4.94 23.96 -36.22
N GLY A 532 -6.10 24.63 -36.14
CA GLY A 532 -6.99 24.79 -37.30
C GLY A 532 -7.47 23.45 -37.86
N ALA A 533 -7.84 22.53 -36.98
CA ALA A 533 -8.40 21.22 -37.30
C ALA A 533 -9.91 21.30 -37.61
N HIS A 534 -10.58 22.38 -37.20
CA HIS A 534 -11.90 22.78 -37.69
C HIS A 534 -11.76 23.75 -38.88
N ALA A 535 -12.89 24.16 -39.46
CA ALA A 535 -12.93 25.14 -40.52
C ALA A 535 -14.11 26.09 -40.31
N ASP A 536 -13.92 27.37 -40.63
CA ASP A 536 -14.88 28.44 -40.37
C ASP A 536 -16.32 28.15 -40.84
N GLY A 537 -17.28 28.68 -40.07
CA GLY A 537 -18.70 28.74 -40.44
C GLY A 537 -19.56 27.70 -39.74
N ASN A 538 -20.17 26.80 -40.51
CA ASN A 538 -21.02 25.71 -40.03
C ASN A 538 -20.42 24.35 -40.43
N TYR A 539 -19.11 24.15 -40.25
CA TYR A 539 -18.43 22.93 -40.66
C TYR A 539 -18.80 21.75 -39.72
N PRO A 540 -18.99 20.52 -40.23
CA PRO A 540 -19.35 19.38 -39.37
C PRO A 540 -18.16 18.52 -38.90
N GLY A 541 -16.94 18.81 -39.36
CA GLY A 541 -15.80 17.90 -39.23
C GLY A 541 -14.70 18.32 -38.27
N TYR A 542 -13.84 17.36 -37.94
CA TYR A 542 -12.52 17.56 -37.36
C TYR A 542 -11.49 16.91 -38.29
N VAL A 543 -10.53 17.69 -38.79
CA VAL A 543 -9.47 17.24 -39.71
C VAL A 543 -8.22 16.98 -38.88
N ALA A 544 -7.85 15.71 -38.73
CA ALA A 544 -6.75 15.30 -37.87
C ALA A 544 -5.43 16.01 -38.25
N PRO A 545 -4.86 16.87 -37.38
CA PRO A 545 -3.62 17.58 -37.68
C PRO A 545 -2.40 16.64 -37.61
N GLU A 546 -2.49 15.49 -36.93
CA GLU A 546 -1.37 14.56 -36.71
C GLU A 546 -1.78 13.07 -36.82
N THR A 547 -0.83 12.13 -36.69
CA THR A 547 -1.04 10.67 -36.87
C THR A 547 -0.96 9.90 -35.55
N SER A 548 -1.89 10.19 -34.66
CA SER A 548 -1.86 9.81 -33.23
C SER A 548 -3.24 9.33 -32.75
N TRP A 549 -3.36 9.00 -31.47
CA TRP A 549 -4.65 8.66 -30.85
C TRP A 549 -5.45 9.93 -30.56
N ALA A 550 -6.74 9.89 -30.85
CA ALA A 550 -7.71 10.90 -30.48
C ALA A 550 -8.83 10.30 -29.62
N ASP A 551 -9.08 10.93 -28.47
CA ASP A 551 -10.27 10.71 -27.64
C ASP A 551 -11.34 11.72 -28.05
N PHE A 552 -12.53 11.22 -28.38
CA PHE A 552 -13.70 12.02 -28.74
C PHE A 552 -14.78 11.90 -27.67
N HIS A 553 -15.38 13.03 -27.31
CA HIS A 553 -16.61 13.06 -26.52
C HIS A 553 -17.57 14.13 -27.05
N ALA A 554 -18.77 13.73 -27.43
CA ALA A 554 -19.81 14.61 -27.97
C ALA A 554 -21.08 14.49 -27.13
N THR A 555 -21.76 15.61 -26.92
CA THR A 555 -23.10 15.69 -26.33
C THR A 555 -23.92 16.73 -27.10
N VAL A 556 -25.08 16.34 -27.64
CA VAL A 556 -25.96 17.18 -28.46
C VAL A 556 -27.37 17.19 -27.86
N ARG A 557 -27.91 18.39 -27.63
CA ARG A 557 -29.30 18.61 -27.19
C ARG A 557 -30.22 18.54 -28.41
N VAL A 558 -31.14 17.58 -28.40
CA VAL A 558 -32.10 17.36 -29.49
C VAL A 558 -33.53 17.59 -29.01
N GLU A 559 -34.29 18.37 -29.77
CA GLU A 559 -35.68 18.76 -29.52
C GLU A 559 -36.60 18.37 -30.68
N GLY A 560 -37.92 18.37 -30.43
CA GLY A 560 -38.94 17.93 -31.41
C GLY A 560 -39.23 16.42 -31.41
N LEU A 561 -38.48 15.64 -30.61
CA LEU A 561 -38.70 14.21 -30.43
C LEU A 561 -39.95 13.93 -29.57
N GLN A 562 -40.67 12.86 -29.91
CA GLN A 562 -41.79 12.32 -29.14
C GLN A 562 -41.40 11.00 -28.46
N PRO A 563 -42.05 10.62 -27.33
CA PRO A 563 -41.77 9.35 -26.67
C PRO A 563 -41.92 8.16 -27.63
N GLY A 564 -40.84 7.41 -27.84
CA GLY A 564 -40.78 6.28 -28.76
C GLY A 564 -40.15 6.56 -30.14
N ASP A 565 -39.86 7.81 -30.52
CA ASP A 565 -38.96 8.08 -31.64
C ASP A 565 -37.56 7.55 -31.30
N GLU A 566 -36.92 6.75 -32.16
CA GLU A 566 -35.56 6.24 -31.91
C GLU A 566 -34.50 7.24 -32.39
N TYR A 567 -33.42 7.43 -31.62
CA TYR A 567 -32.29 8.24 -32.02
C TYR A 567 -30.98 7.49 -31.88
N GLN A 568 -30.06 7.73 -32.83
CA GLN A 568 -28.74 7.13 -32.86
C GLN A 568 -27.65 8.19 -33.04
N LEU A 569 -26.52 8.05 -32.36
CA LEU A 569 -25.30 8.82 -32.61
C LEU A 569 -24.17 7.89 -33.01
N ARG A 570 -23.46 8.26 -34.07
CA ARG A 570 -22.23 7.60 -34.51
C ARG A 570 -21.09 8.57 -34.72
N TYR A 571 -19.88 8.07 -34.58
CA TYR A 571 -18.70 8.71 -35.16
C TYR A 571 -18.45 8.16 -36.56
N GLU A 572 -18.02 9.02 -37.48
CA GLU A 572 -17.56 8.66 -38.83
C GLU A 572 -16.10 9.11 -38.98
N VAL A 573 -15.22 8.27 -39.54
CA VAL A 573 -13.84 8.65 -39.88
C VAL A 573 -13.53 8.28 -41.33
N HIS A 574 -13.08 9.28 -42.08
CA HIS A 574 -12.88 9.24 -43.53
C HIS A 574 -11.41 9.43 -43.89
N ASP A 575 -10.88 8.55 -44.74
CA ASP A 575 -9.70 8.85 -45.55
C ASP A 575 -10.09 9.87 -46.64
N TRP A 576 -9.30 10.93 -46.82
CA TRP A 576 -9.65 12.07 -47.65
C TRP A 576 -8.61 12.30 -48.75
N LYS A 577 -9.07 12.61 -49.96
CA LYS A 577 -8.20 12.91 -51.12
C LYS A 577 -8.96 13.73 -52.15
N ASP A 578 -8.27 14.62 -52.87
CA ASP A 578 -8.81 15.35 -54.03
C ASP A 578 -10.15 16.06 -53.73
N GLY A 579 -10.27 16.65 -52.53
CA GLY A 579 -11.46 17.37 -52.07
C GLY A 579 -12.64 16.51 -51.57
N LYS A 580 -12.49 15.18 -51.47
CA LYS A 580 -13.58 14.26 -51.13
C LYS A 580 -13.14 13.07 -50.27
N SER A 581 -14.13 12.40 -49.66
CA SER A 581 -13.93 11.10 -49.03
C SER A 581 -13.51 10.05 -50.05
N THR A 582 -12.61 9.16 -49.65
CA THR A 582 -12.20 7.98 -50.42
C THR A 582 -12.44 6.69 -49.64
N GLY A 583 -12.75 5.60 -50.34
CA GLY A 583 -13.07 4.31 -49.73
C GLY A 583 -14.39 4.30 -48.93
N LYS A 584 -14.59 3.22 -48.16
CA LYS A 584 -15.68 3.12 -47.17
C LYS A 584 -15.19 3.74 -45.86
N PRO A 585 -15.92 4.69 -45.25
CA PRO A 585 -15.53 5.23 -43.95
C PRO A 585 -15.63 4.19 -42.85
N TRP A 586 -14.83 4.39 -41.80
CA TRP A 586 -15.07 3.72 -40.52
C TRP A 586 -16.25 4.43 -39.82
N THR A 587 -17.15 3.65 -39.23
CA THR A 587 -18.32 4.17 -38.50
C THR A 587 -18.64 3.27 -37.31
N GLU A 588 -18.89 3.86 -36.14
CA GLU A 588 -19.28 3.13 -34.93
C GLU A 588 -20.39 3.91 -34.18
N ILE A 589 -21.42 3.20 -33.72
CA ILE A 589 -22.60 3.77 -33.03
C ILE A 589 -22.32 3.74 -31.51
N HIS A 590 -22.54 4.88 -30.84
CA HIS A 590 -22.25 5.07 -29.41
C HIS A 590 -23.45 5.54 -28.58
N ALA A 591 -24.58 5.83 -29.22
CA ALA A 591 -25.90 5.92 -28.58
C ALA A 591 -26.94 5.32 -29.54
N ASP A 592 -27.88 4.56 -29.01
CA ASP A 592 -28.94 3.87 -29.77
C ASP A 592 -30.14 3.63 -28.83
N HIS A 593 -31.04 4.62 -28.75
CA HIS A 593 -32.04 4.70 -27.69
C HIS A 593 -33.39 5.26 -28.17
N PRO A 594 -34.52 4.80 -27.60
CA PRO A 594 -35.80 5.46 -27.77
C PRO A 594 -35.85 6.78 -26.97
N ALA A 595 -36.43 7.81 -27.58
CA ALA A 595 -36.67 9.10 -26.96
C ALA A 595 -37.69 8.99 -25.81
N THR A 596 -37.43 9.76 -24.77
CA THR A 596 -38.30 9.91 -23.59
C THR A 596 -39.13 11.20 -23.69
N LYS A 597 -39.91 11.52 -22.66
CA LYS A 597 -40.72 12.75 -22.63
C LYS A 597 -39.84 13.98 -22.39
N GLY A 598 -39.62 14.76 -23.44
CA GLY A 598 -38.96 16.08 -23.37
C GLY A 598 -37.69 16.15 -24.20
N VAL A 599 -36.81 17.09 -23.85
CA VAL A 599 -35.51 17.29 -24.52
C VAL A 599 -34.61 16.08 -24.29
N GLN A 600 -34.01 15.54 -25.36
CA GLN A 600 -33.05 14.45 -25.26
C GLN A 600 -31.62 14.99 -25.34
N PHE A 601 -30.70 14.38 -24.59
CA PHE A 601 -29.27 14.64 -24.69
C PHE A 601 -28.59 13.41 -25.29
N VAL A 602 -28.14 13.56 -26.53
CA VAL A 602 -27.52 12.49 -27.31
C VAL A 602 -26.01 12.57 -27.12
N THR A 603 -25.47 11.62 -26.37
CA THR A 603 -24.07 11.62 -25.93
C THR A 603 -23.33 10.36 -26.38
N GLY A 604 -22.07 10.49 -26.78
CA GLY A 604 -21.21 9.35 -27.10
C GLY A 604 -19.73 9.67 -26.99
N SER A 605 -18.95 8.68 -26.56
CA SER A 605 -17.49 8.76 -26.43
C SER A 605 -16.82 7.63 -27.20
N CYS A 606 -15.69 7.89 -27.86
CA CYS A 606 -14.84 6.85 -28.45
C CYS A 606 -13.37 7.28 -28.50
N SER A 607 -12.46 6.30 -28.60
CA SER A 607 -11.02 6.54 -28.75
C SER A 607 -10.54 5.87 -30.03
N LYS A 608 -9.90 6.61 -30.94
CA LYS A 608 -9.44 6.07 -32.22
C LYS A 608 -8.13 6.69 -32.69
N LYS A 609 -7.21 5.86 -33.19
CA LYS A 609 -6.03 6.34 -33.92
C LYS A 609 -6.43 6.90 -35.28
N LEU A 610 -6.05 8.16 -35.51
CA LEU A 610 -6.22 8.87 -36.77
C LEU A 610 -4.89 8.88 -37.56
N LYS A 611 -4.98 9.21 -38.85
CA LYS A 611 -3.86 9.65 -39.69
C LYS A 611 -4.03 11.15 -39.96
N LYS A 612 -2.92 11.88 -40.10
CA LYS A 612 -2.93 13.30 -40.51
C LYS A 612 -3.75 13.46 -41.80
N GLY A 613 -4.70 14.40 -41.80
CA GLY A 613 -5.62 14.66 -42.91
C GLY A 613 -6.84 13.73 -42.99
N GLN A 614 -7.10 12.84 -42.02
CA GLN A 614 -8.38 12.15 -41.91
C GLN A 614 -9.46 13.07 -41.34
N HIS A 615 -10.68 12.98 -41.88
CA HIS A 615 -11.82 13.75 -41.41
C HIS A 615 -12.70 12.90 -40.49
N ALA A 616 -12.81 13.29 -39.22
CA ALA A 616 -13.77 12.76 -38.27
C ALA A 616 -15.06 13.60 -38.27
N TYR A 617 -16.21 12.97 -38.00
CA TYR A 617 -17.52 13.63 -37.90
C TYR A 617 -18.36 13.00 -36.77
N VAL A 618 -19.20 13.81 -36.13
CA VAL A 618 -20.35 13.34 -35.34
C VAL A 618 -21.57 13.33 -36.25
N ALA A 619 -22.29 12.21 -36.33
CA ALA A 619 -23.55 12.12 -37.06
C ALA A 619 -24.67 11.57 -36.17
N ILE A 620 -25.86 12.14 -36.30
CA ILE A 620 -27.08 11.71 -35.61
C ILE A 620 -28.12 11.30 -36.65
N ALA A 621 -28.81 10.19 -36.43
CA ALA A 621 -30.03 9.83 -37.13
C ALA A 621 -31.20 9.78 -36.15
N VAL A 622 -32.41 10.06 -36.65
CA VAL A 622 -33.65 9.93 -35.89
C VAL A 622 -34.67 9.18 -36.73
N PHE A 623 -35.31 8.16 -36.15
CA PHE A 623 -36.31 7.32 -36.76
C PHE A 623 -37.66 7.57 -36.06
N PRO A 624 -38.71 8.01 -36.78
CA PRO A 624 -39.98 8.38 -36.17
C PRO A 624 -40.78 7.14 -35.74
N VAL A 625 -41.46 7.22 -34.60
CA VAL A 625 -42.58 6.32 -34.32
C VAL A 625 -43.82 6.80 -35.08
N GLY A 626 -44.41 5.91 -35.90
CA GLY A 626 -45.58 6.22 -36.71
C GLY A 626 -45.32 7.21 -37.87
N ASP A 627 -46.39 7.84 -38.35
CA ASP A 627 -46.32 8.80 -39.46
C ASP A 627 -45.65 10.13 -39.04
N THR A 628 -45.06 10.82 -40.01
CA THR A 628 -44.45 12.15 -39.88
C THR A 628 -45.25 13.27 -40.56
N THR A 629 -46.35 12.97 -41.26
CA THR A 629 -47.24 13.98 -41.85
C THR A 629 -47.65 15.04 -40.84
N GLY A 630 -47.26 16.29 -41.08
CA GLY A 630 -47.56 17.44 -40.20
C GLY A 630 -46.69 17.56 -38.93
N ARG A 631 -45.77 16.64 -38.66
CA ARG A 631 -44.79 16.78 -37.56
C ARG A 631 -43.59 17.62 -38.01
N PRO A 632 -43.15 18.62 -37.22
CA PRO A 632 -41.89 19.30 -37.50
C PRO A 632 -40.72 18.31 -37.38
N VAL A 633 -39.66 18.54 -38.16
CA VAL A 633 -38.42 17.76 -38.04
C VAL A 633 -37.71 18.06 -36.71
N PRO A 634 -37.09 17.07 -36.04
CA PRO A 634 -36.32 17.28 -34.84
C PRO A 634 -35.12 18.19 -35.10
N LYS A 635 -34.63 18.86 -34.07
CA LYS A 635 -33.52 19.80 -34.17
C LYS A 635 -32.43 19.54 -33.15
N ALA A 636 -31.18 19.51 -33.61
CA ALA A 636 -30.02 19.71 -32.76
C ALA A 636 -29.89 21.23 -32.48
N VAL A 637 -30.30 21.66 -31.28
CA VAL A 637 -30.39 23.09 -30.91
C VAL A 637 -29.14 23.59 -30.19
N SER A 638 -28.44 22.72 -29.47
CA SER A 638 -27.12 23.04 -28.92
C SER A 638 -26.28 21.79 -28.68
N GLY A 639 -24.98 21.95 -28.38
CA GLY A 639 -24.12 20.83 -28.07
C GLY A 639 -22.66 21.21 -27.89
N ARG A 640 -21.85 20.22 -27.51
CA ARG A 640 -20.38 20.32 -27.44
C ARG A 640 -19.74 19.03 -27.95
N TRP A 641 -18.65 19.16 -28.69
CA TRP A 641 -17.75 18.07 -29.06
C TRP A 641 -16.32 18.43 -28.68
N THR A 642 -15.74 17.66 -27.78
CA THR A 642 -14.33 17.79 -27.39
C THR A 642 -13.52 16.66 -28.00
N ILE A 643 -12.42 17.02 -28.66
CA ILE A 643 -11.41 16.13 -29.19
C ILE A 643 -10.12 16.40 -28.41
N ARG A 644 -9.51 15.34 -27.88
CA ARG A 644 -8.14 15.35 -27.37
C ARG A 644 -7.31 14.43 -28.24
N GLN A 645 -6.46 14.99 -29.09
CA GLN A 645 -5.51 14.23 -29.90
C GLN A 645 -4.10 14.39 -29.33
N ASP A 646 -3.37 13.30 -29.10
CA ASP A 646 -1.97 13.36 -28.66
C ASP A 646 -1.07 13.93 -29.78
N ARG A 647 0.08 14.54 -29.47
CA ARG A 647 1.11 14.83 -30.49
C ARG A 647 1.93 13.58 -30.85
N ALA A 648 2.51 13.53 -32.05
CA ALA A 648 2.97 12.31 -32.73
C ALA A 648 4.49 12.09 -32.81
#